data_AF-A0AAJ5V9C8-F1
#
_entry.id   AF-A0AAJ5V9C8-F1
#
_cell.length_a   1.000
_cell.length_b   1.000
_cell.length_c   1.000
_cell.angle_alpha   90.00
_cell.angle_beta   90.00
_cell.angle_gamma   90.00
#
_symmetry.space_group_name_H-M   'P 1'
#
loop_
_entity.id
_entity.type
_entity.pdbx_description
1 polymer ?
#
loop_
_entity_poly.entity_id
_entity_poly.type
_entity_poly.pdbx_seq_one_letter_code
_entity_poly.pdbx_strand_id
1 'polypeptide(L)'
;MSARRGFVEGAVFFLESGTHLEAVLSGSRPGDVVFTPAGTAVRSDPRVVEYDGRFCRPGDQLTLDGRQTLELQEYVAVPFVSIVGPTVIRQCSAEGVAAFFSDADTARESGVFVEQLLSSAVLIDSLVSFVGTDHEPDALVRVHVSADGEYRDGPDGLVIGEVGDERADVEARSVDGAGRGRAFARIVDRGMFEADLDDRRWLARYVAALEILRQWDGIPARPAISGFGGHIVRALDELPALLGVVSADAPFLLTGGDDEYLLVDPVTRRRFRLGVDAARAAECLIATGDESAAVSLLAAELDRRASSVAPVVRAGSGGSRRGREPGRRPLMRDDDHAAQPELFGARALREWITGEHTEHSRIFLLESGADVSDLDDVAGHDDVVLLPAESAPYDGPAGTARYSGALREVGDELFVGERGVELQDYVAAAFVQIIGPTAVRFFDETSWRAFLDDAELARRTGVFPSALTDPRVLLADRAALVRPDGLEAPSALRLSPDGAVSLGLQGEILGSTADLEALLTVPLPGAAALGGVVPRDVLAADLASREWMARYLGATDLIKMLRLETATAKISGFGWSLIDDGRADAEPLATDPFLLDTDDGFLLADIGSLRRQLLSESTAVVVAATQTSRSTEVAADRVARRLDIATSDARALCREARTALSVHVGTPADARGRTEEVDA
;
A
#
# COMPACT_ATOMS: atom_id res chain seq x y z
N MET A 1 -7.50 17.07 4.03
CA MET A 1 -8.19 18.07 4.89
C MET A 1 -9.43 17.43 5.53
N SER A 2 -9.53 17.38 6.86
CA SER A 2 -10.72 16.81 7.55
C SER A 2 -11.78 17.88 7.81
N ALA A 3 -13.02 17.66 7.36
CA ALA A 3 -14.12 18.62 7.42
C ALA A 3 -14.77 18.74 8.82
N ARG A 4 -13.98 19.11 9.83
CA ARG A 4 -14.49 19.54 11.14
C ARG A 4 -14.46 21.07 11.21
N ARG A 5 -15.63 21.70 11.34
CA ARG A 5 -15.84 23.18 11.46
C ARG A 5 -15.24 23.84 12.73
N GLY A 6 -14.18 23.28 13.31
CA GLY A 6 -13.60 23.74 14.57
C GLY A 6 -12.67 24.95 14.47
N PHE A 7 -12.22 25.32 13.26
CA PHE A 7 -11.11 26.27 13.07
C PHE A 7 -11.30 27.34 11.98
N VAL A 8 -12.29 27.21 11.08
CA VAL A 8 -12.55 28.16 9.99
C VAL A 8 -14.05 28.49 9.96
N GLU A 9 -14.39 29.77 9.79
CA GLU A 9 -15.78 30.28 9.80
C GLU A 9 -16.42 30.28 8.39
N GLY A 10 -15.62 30.46 7.33
CA GLY A 10 -16.05 30.42 5.93
C GLY A 10 -15.61 29.15 5.18
N ALA A 11 -15.57 29.26 3.84
CA ALA A 11 -15.15 28.21 2.92
C ALA A 11 -13.62 28.10 2.85
N VAL A 12 -13.11 26.88 2.68
CA VAL A 12 -11.69 26.63 2.38
C VAL A 12 -11.53 26.29 0.90
N PHE A 13 -10.85 27.13 0.16
CA PHE A 13 -10.43 26.90 -1.22
C PHE A 13 -8.99 26.35 -1.24
N PHE A 14 -8.73 25.36 -2.08
CA PHE A 14 -7.39 24.86 -2.38
C PHE A 14 -7.16 24.92 -3.89
N LEU A 15 -6.18 25.72 -4.34
CA LEU A 15 -5.87 25.92 -5.75
C LEU A 15 -4.68 25.06 -6.16
N GLU A 16 -4.81 24.30 -7.25
CA GLU A 16 -3.66 23.64 -7.91
C GLU A 16 -2.75 24.63 -8.64
N SER A 17 -3.28 25.79 -9.04
CA SER A 17 -2.57 26.83 -9.77
C SER A 17 -2.95 28.22 -9.27
N GLY A 18 -1.96 29.07 -9.00
CA GLY A 18 -2.19 30.46 -8.61
C GLY A 18 -2.69 31.36 -9.74
N THR A 19 -2.80 30.86 -10.98
CA THR A 19 -3.47 31.59 -12.08
C THR A 19 -4.91 31.98 -11.75
N HIS A 20 -5.56 31.22 -10.86
CA HIS A 20 -6.95 31.45 -10.45
C HIS A 20 -7.08 32.31 -9.19
N LEU A 21 -5.97 32.72 -8.57
CA LEU A 21 -5.96 33.38 -7.25
C LEU A 21 -6.78 34.68 -7.22
N GLU A 22 -6.56 35.59 -8.17
CA GLU A 22 -7.31 36.87 -8.23
C GLU A 22 -8.82 36.64 -8.40
N ALA A 23 -9.19 35.69 -9.28
CA ALA A 23 -10.59 35.38 -9.57
C ALA A 23 -11.28 34.74 -8.36
N VAL A 24 -10.66 33.75 -7.71
CA VAL A 24 -11.19 33.15 -6.47
C VAL A 24 -11.32 34.20 -5.38
N LEU A 25 -10.28 35.00 -5.11
CA LEU A 25 -10.30 36.05 -4.07
C LEU A 25 -11.37 37.12 -4.28
N SER A 26 -11.76 37.38 -5.53
CA SER A 26 -12.85 38.30 -5.88
C SER A 26 -14.24 37.76 -5.48
N GLY A 27 -14.42 36.43 -5.50
CA GLY A 27 -15.64 35.74 -5.08
C GLY A 27 -15.64 35.27 -3.62
N SER A 28 -14.47 35.19 -2.97
CA SER A 28 -14.34 34.79 -1.56
C SER A 28 -14.93 35.83 -0.59
N ARG A 29 -15.59 35.35 0.47
CA ARG A 29 -16.16 36.17 1.55
C ARG A 29 -15.13 36.44 2.66
N PRO A 30 -15.39 37.38 3.59
CA PRO A 30 -14.65 37.44 4.85
C PRO A 30 -14.82 36.13 5.65
N GLY A 31 -13.72 35.56 6.14
CA GLY A 31 -13.72 34.26 6.84
C GLY A 31 -13.45 33.05 5.95
N ASP A 32 -13.47 33.19 4.62
CA ASP A 32 -12.95 32.19 3.69
C ASP A 32 -11.40 32.15 3.77
N VAL A 33 -10.81 30.98 3.50
CA VAL A 33 -9.37 30.75 3.43
C VAL A 33 -9.01 30.20 2.05
N VAL A 34 -7.93 30.68 1.44
CA VAL A 34 -7.49 30.30 0.09
C VAL A 34 -6.06 29.80 0.14
N PHE A 35 -5.86 28.50 -0.05
CA PHE A 35 -4.54 27.89 -0.24
C PHE A 35 -4.12 28.00 -1.71
N THR A 36 -2.92 28.53 -1.97
CA THR A 36 -2.40 28.77 -3.34
C THR A 36 -0.90 28.42 -3.41
N PRO A 37 -0.36 27.99 -4.56
CA PRO A 37 1.08 27.79 -4.72
C PRO A 37 1.87 29.07 -4.40
N ALA A 38 3.02 28.93 -3.77
CA ALA A 38 3.89 30.06 -3.39
C ALA A 38 4.43 30.82 -4.61
N GLY A 39 4.74 32.10 -4.40
CA GLY A 39 5.24 32.99 -5.45
C GLY A 39 4.15 33.50 -6.41
N THR A 40 2.87 33.25 -6.09
CA THR A 40 1.70 33.70 -6.86
C THR A 40 1.08 34.98 -6.29
N ALA A 41 1.62 35.49 -5.18
CA ALA A 41 1.08 36.60 -4.40
C ALA A 41 0.83 37.92 -5.17
N VAL A 42 -0.46 38.21 -5.38
CA VAL A 42 -0.96 39.58 -5.55
C VAL A 42 -1.34 40.16 -4.18
N ARG A 43 -0.33 40.75 -3.50
CA ARG A 43 -0.44 41.42 -2.18
C ARG A 43 -0.79 40.52 -0.99
N SER A 44 -0.54 41.04 0.20
CA SER A 44 -0.78 40.41 1.51
C SER A 44 -2.27 40.41 1.91
N ASP A 45 -3.11 39.65 1.21
CA ASP A 45 -4.49 39.38 1.67
C ASP A 45 -4.46 38.36 2.82
N PRO A 46 -5.04 38.68 4.00
CA PRO A 46 -4.97 37.82 5.18
C PRO A 46 -5.76 36.50 5.07
N ARG A 47 -6.50 36.28 3.97
CA ARG A 47 -7.20 35.03 3.66
C ARG A 47 -6.33 34.02 2.92
N VAL A 48 -5.20 34.47 2.35
CA VAL A 48 -4.32 33.64 1.53
C VAL A 48 -3.31 32.91 2.41
N VAL A 49 -3.18 31.61 2.19
CA VAL A 49 -2.09 30.79 2.72
C VAL A 49 -1.30 30.25 1.53
N GLU A 50 -0.06 30.68 1.38
CA GLU A 50 0.82 30.14 0.33
C GLU A 50 1.35 28.76 0.76
N TYR A 51 1.53 27.87 -0.22
CA TYR A 51 2.18 26.58 -0.02
C TYR A 51 3.26 26.32 -1.08
N ASP A 52 4.39 25.75 -0.66
CA ASP A 52 5.41 25.27 -1.58
C ASP A 52 5.10 23.84 -2.03
N GLY A 53 5.52 23.46 -3.25
CA GLY A 53 5.34 22.11 -3.79
C GLY A 53 4.06 21.89 -4.60
N ARG A 54 3.51 20.67 -4.54
CA ARG A 54 2.30 20.23 -5.27
C ARG A 54 1.41 19.38 -4.35
N PHE A 55 0.15 19.13 -4.73
CA PHE A 55 -0.75 18.26 -3.95
C PHE A 55 -1.93 17.66 -4.72
N CYS A 56 -1.74 17.41 -6.01
CA CYS A 56 -2.76 16.86 -6.88
C CYS A 56 -2.62 15.35 -7.09
N ARG A 57 -1.40 14.80 -7.11
CA ARG A 57 -1.08 13.39 -7.42
C ARG A 57 -0.46 12.63 -6.23
N PRO A 58 -0.62 11.30 -6.14
CA PRO A 58 0.15 10.49 -5.20
C PRO A 58 1.67 10.72 -5.37
N GLY A 59 2.40 10.73 -4.26
CA GLY A 59 3.82 11.13 -4.21
C GLY A 59 4.06 12.64 -4.07
N ASP A 60 3.08 13.50 -4.37
CA ASP A 60 3.22 14.95 -4.20
C ASP A 60 3.42 15.33 -2.72
N GLN A 61 4.19 16.39 -2.47
CA GLN A 61 4.32 17.02 -1.16
C GLN A 61 4.02 18.51 -1.21
N LEU A 62 3.26 19.00 -0.22
CA LEU A 62 2.95 20.41 -0.02
C LEU A 62 3.56 20.88 1.31
N THR A 63 4.14 22.08 1.35
CA THR A 63 4.71 22.66 2.58
C THR A 63 4.01 23.97 2.94
N LEU A 64 3.45 24.04 4.15
CA LEU A 64 2.81 25.26 4.69
C LEU A 64 3.80 26.03 5.58
N ASP A 65 3.82 27.36 5.43
CA ASP A 65 4.66 28.30 6.20
C ASP A 65 6.17 27.92 6.24
N GLY A 66 6.64 27.15 5.26
CA GLY A 66 7.98 26.55 5.26
C GLY A 66 8.25 25.65 6.47
N ARG A 67 7.23 25.01 7.06
CA ARG A 67 7.38 24.24 8.32
C ARG A 67 6.54 22.98 8.44
N GLN A 68 5.41 22.90 7.76
CA GLN A 68 4.53 21.73 7.84
C GLN A 68 4.42 21.10 6.46
N THR A 69 5.23 20.07 6.24
CA THR A 69 5.16 19.23 5.03
C THR A 69 4.07 18.19 5.21
N LEU A 70 3.20 18.08 4.19
CA LEU A 70 2.19 17.04 4.05
C LEU A 70 2.50 16.27 2.78
N GLU A 71 2.58 14.94 2.88
CA GLU A 71 2.72 14.04 1.74
C GLU A 71 1.35 13.52 1.30
N LEU A 72 1.13 13.36 -0.01
CA LEU A 72 -0.08 12.76 -0.57
C LEU A 72 0.22 11.32 -1.03
N GLN A 73 -0.57 10.36 -0.56
CA GLN A 73 -0.47 8.95 -0.98
C GLN A 73 -1.82 8.39 -1.43
N GLU A 74 -1.79 7.47 -2.39
CA GLU A 74 -3.00 6.73 -2.80
C GLU A 74 -3.27 5.57 -1.84
N TYR A 75 -4.55 5.33 -1.55
CA TYR A 75 -4.99 4.30 -0.62
C TYR A 75 -4.41 2.91 -0.93
N VAL A 76 -4.34 2.52 -2.21
CA VAL A 76 -3.80 1.20 -2.60
C VAL A 76 -2.30 1.04 -2.33
N ALA A 77 -1.54 2.15 -2.27
CA ALA A 77 -0.12 2.14 -1.95
C ALA A 77 0.16 2.16 -0.43
N VAL A 78 -0.84 2.43 0.40
CA VAL A 78 -0.70 2.61 1.86
C VAL A 78 0.03 1.46 2.57
N PRO A 79 -0.22 0.17 2.27
CA PRO A 79 0.48 -0.90 2.97
C PRO A 79 1.97 -1.04 2.62
N PHE A 80 2.48 -0.25 1.65
CA PHE A 80 3.84 -0.32 1.09
C PHE A 80 4.69 0.91 1.42
N VAL A 81 4.04 2.03 1.76
CA VAL A 81 4.73 3.25 2.16
C VAL A 81 5.06 3.23 3.66
N SER A 82 6.25 3.72 3.99
CA SER A 82 6.61 4.01 5.39
C SER A 82 6.07 5.39 5.76
N ILE A 83 5.13 5.46 6.71
CA ILE A 83 4.62 6.74 7.20
C ILE A 83 5.67 7.39 8.11
N VAL A 84 6.54 8.22 7.54
CA VAL A 84 7.61 8.94 8.27
C VAL A 84 7.12 10.26 8.87
N GLY A 85 6.16 10.92 8.22
CA GLY A 85 5.63 12.23 8.61
C GLY A 85 4.13 12.38 8.33
N PRO A 86 3.58 13.61 8.40
CA PRO A 86 2.18 13.88 8.11
C PRO A 86 1.80 13.47 6.67
N THR A 87 0.94 12.45 6.53
CA THR A 87 0.58 11.87 5.23
C THR A 87 -0.93 11.92 5.02
N VAL A 88 -1.40 12.61 3.99
CA VAL A 88 -2.79 12.54 3.52
C VAL A 88 -2.94 11.34 2.60
N ILE A 89 -3.88 10.45 2.93
CA ILE A 89 -4.23 9.29 2.13
C ILE A 89 -5.52 9.60 1.38
N ARG A 90 -5.50 9.49 0.04
CA ARG A 90 -6.66 9.71 -0.84
C ARG A 90 -6.97 8.43 -1.63
N GLN A 91 -8.24 8.21 -1.97
CA GLN A 91 -8.66 7.03 -2.72
C GLN A 91 -8.26 7.09 -4.19
N CYS A 92 -8.30 8.26 -4.86
CA CYS A 92 -7.83 8.54 -6.23
C CYS A 92 -8.47 7.75 -7.39
N SER A 93 -9.04 6.57 -7.13
CA SER A 93 -9.52 5.59 -8.09
C SER A 93 -10.73 4.83 -7.53
N ALA A 94 -11.52 4.19 -8.41
CA ALA A 94 -12.62 3.33 -7.97
C ALA A 94 -12.09 2.14 -7.15
N GLU A 95 -10.93 1.64 -7.56
CA GLU A 95 -10.14 0.60 -6.94
C GLU A 95 -9.71 0.99 -5.52
N GLY A 96 -9.25 2.23 -5.30
CA GLY A 96 -8.89 2.74 -3.97
C GLY A 96 -10.09 2.92 -3.04
N VAL A 97 -11.27 3.27 -3.56
CA VAL A 97 -12.51 3.28 -2.77
C VAL A 97 -12.94 1.85 -2.41
N ALA A 98 -12.90 0.92 -3.37
CA ALA A 98 -13.23 -0.48 -3.14
C ALA A 98 -12.26 -1.17 -2.15
N ALA A 99 -10.97 -0.84 -2.21
CA ALA A 99 -9.96 -1.29 -1.25
C ALA A 99 -10.30 -0.81 0.17
N PHE A 100 -10.67 0.47 0.36
CA PHE A 100 -11.09 0.98 1.67
C PHE A 100 -12.30 0.24 2.25
N PHE A 101 -13.29 -0.10 1.41
CA PHE A 101 -14.40 -0.95 1.85
C PHE A 101 -13.96 -2.39 2.18
N SER A 102 -13.10 -2.99 1.36
CA SER A 102 -12.57 -4.35 1.59
C SER A 102 -11.75 -4.45 2.88
N ASP A 103 -10.96 -3.42 3.21
CA ASP A 103 -10.17 -3.37 4.45
C ASP A 103 -11.06 -3.12 5.67
N ALA A 104 -12.15 -2.36 5.52
CA ALA A 104 -13.17 -2.25 6.55
C ALA A 104 -13.91 -3.57 6.80
N ASP A 105 -14.26 -4.29 5.72
CA ASP A 105 -14.92 -5.60 5.77
C ASP A 105 -13.98 -6.61 6.46
N THR A 106 -12.70 -6.61 6.07
CA THR A 106 -11.64 -7.42 6.70
C THR A 106 -11.50 -7.11 8.20
N ALA A 107 -11.47 -5.84 8.59
CA ALA A 107 -11.39 -5.46 10.00
C ALA A 107 -12.61 -5.92 10.79
N ARG A 108 -13.82 -5.86 10.21
CA ARG A 108 -15.04 -6.38 10.84
C ARG A 108 -14.97 -7.89 11.03
N GLU A 109 -14.56 -8.63 10.01
CA GLU A 109 -14.56 -10.10 10.01
C GLU A 109 -13.42 -10.72 10.83
N SER A 110 -12.23 -10.12 10.79
CA SER A 110 -10.99 -10.70 11.36
C SER A 110 -10.33 -9.87 12.47
N GLY A 111 -10.78 -8.63 12.70
CA GLY A 111 -10.15 -7.71 13.66
C GLY A 111 -8.85 -7.07 13.17
N VAL A 112 -8.42 -7.38 11.94
CA VAL A 112 -7.20 -6.85 11.34
C VAL A 112 -7.44 -5.48 10.72
N PHE A 113 -6.78 -4.46 11.25
CA PHE A 113 -6.77 -3.11 10.68
C PHE A 113 -5.46 -2.85 9.91
N VAL A 114 -5.52 -2.07 8.83
CA VAL A 114 -4.33 -1.65 8.06
C VAL A 114 -3.39 -0.83 8.96
N GLU A 115 -2.19 -1.35 9.21
CA GLU A 115 -1.26 -0.83 10.21
C GLU A 115 -0.88 0.65 9.98
N GLN A 116 -0.62 1.03 8.74
CA GLN A 116 -0.28 2.41 8.38
C GLN A 116 -1.43 3.39 8.67
N LEU A 117 -2.69 2.96 8.51
CA LEU A 117 -3.85 3.77 8.91
C LEU A 117 -3.94 3.95 10.42
N LEU A 118 -3.22 3.16 11.23
CA LEU A 118 -3.13 3.35 12.68
C LEU A 118 -2.07 4.38 13.09
N SER A 119 -1.33 4.97 12.13
CA SER A 119 -0.43 6.08 12.43
C SER A 119 -1.20 7.34 12.82
N SER A 120 -0.73 8.02 13.88
CA SER A 120 -1.26 9.34 14.26
C SER A 120 -0.97 10.41 13.19
N ALA A 121 0.07 10.21 12.37
CA ALA A 121 0.49 11.13 11.31
C ALA A 121 -0.34 11.02 10.01
N VAL A 122 -1.11 9.94 9.84
CA VAL A 122 -2.00 9.78 8.69
C VAL A 122 -3.22 10.71 8.79
N LEU A 123 -3.73 11.18 7.65
CA LEU A 123 -5.04 11.84 7.51
C LEU A 123 -5.76 11.24 6.31
N ILE A 124 -6.91 10.60 6.51
CA ILE A 124 -7.69 10.08 5.39
C ILE A 124 -8.51 11.23 4.77
N ASP A 125 -8.36 11.44 3.47
CA ASP A 125 -9.11 12.46 2.73
C ASP A 125 -10.58 12.05 2.57
N SER A 126 -11.47 13.04 2.49
CA SER A 126 -12.93 12.84 2.32
C SER A 126 -13.57 11.87 3.32
N LEU A 127 -12.93 11.59 4.47
CA LEU A 127 -13.36 10.59 5.47
C LEU A 127 -14.82 10.77 5.94
N VAL A 128 -15.31 12.01 5.97
CA VAL A 128 -16.69 12.37 6.31
C VAL A 128 -17.74 11.75 5.37
N SER A 129 -17.38 11.45 4.13
CA SER A 129 -18.27 10.85 3.14
C SER A 129 -18.57 9.36 3.43
N PHE A 130 -17.79 8.70 4.30
CA PHE A 130 -18.02 7.32 4.74
C PHE A 130 -18.84 7.20 6.03
N VAL A 131 -18.89 8.24 6.88
CA VAL A 131 -19.59 8.21 8.18
C VAL A 131 -21.05 8.63 8.11
N GLY A 132 -21.47 9.41 7.10
CA GLY A 132 -22.86 9.84 6.90
C GLY A 132 -23.37 10.76 8.02
N THR A 133 -23.23 12.08 7.85
CA THR A 133 -23.65 13.04 8.87
C THR A 133 -25.13 13.39 8.79
N ASP A 134 -25.87 13.28 9.90
CA ASP A 134 -27.22 13.86 10.11
C ASP A 134 -27.26 15.40 10.12
N HIS A 135 -26.23 16.06 9.56
CA HIS A 135 -26.16 17.52 9.49
C HIS A 135 -26.85 18.02 8.22
N GLU A 136 -27.45 19.21 8.32
CA GLU A 136 -28.04 19.94 7.19
C GLU A 136 -27.10 19.91 5.96
N PRO A 137 -27.65 19.79 4.73
CA PRO A 137 -26.87 19.60 3.51
C PRO A 137 -25.74 20.63 3.43
N ASP A 138 -24.51 20.13 3.56
CA ASP A 138 -23.42 20.95 4.07
C ASP A 138 -23.11 22.08 3.07
N ALA A 139 -22.96 23.29 3.63
CA ALA A 139 -22.61 24.49 2.88
C ALA A 139 -21.28 24.29 2.13
N LEU A 140 -20.88 25.29 1.34
CA LEU A 140 -19.59 25.28 0.65
C LEU A 140 -18.43 25.37 1.68
N VAL A 141 -18.04 24.23 2.28
CA VAL A 141 -17.03 24.13 3.35
C VAL A 141 -15.63 23.91 2.78
N ARG A 142 -15.50 23.06 1.76
CA ARG A 142 -14.24 22.74 1.09
C ARG A 142 -14.42 22.78 -0.43
N VAL A 143 -13.54 23.50 -1.12
CA VAL A 143 -13.51 23.59 -2.58
C VAL A 143 -12.09 23.30 -3.06
N HIS A 144 -11.97 22.33 -3.95
CA HIS A 144 -10.76 22.10 -4.73
C HIS A 144 -10.90 22.85 -6.05
N VAL A 145 -9.90 23.64 -6.43
CA VAL A 145 -9.87 24.42 -7.68
C VAL A 145 -8.78 23.81 -8.55
N SER A 146 -9.19 23.12 -9.62
CA SER A 146 -8.25 22.45 -10.53
C SER A 146 -7.40 23.45 -11.31
N ALA A 147 -6.30 22.98 -11.90
CA ALA A 147 -5.45 23.77 -12.78
C ALA A 147 -6.25 24.37 -13.97
N ASP A 148 -7.27 23.66 -14.46
CA ASP A 148 -8.17 24.11 -15.52
C ASP A 148 -9.26 25.10 -15.02
N GLY A 149 -9.41 25.27 -13.71
CA GLY A 149 -10.35 26.21 -13.10
C GLY A 149 -11.71 25.60 -12.72
N GLU A 150 -11.85 24.28 -12.65
CA GLU A 150 -13.07 23.66 -12.10
C GLU A 150 -13.10 23.79 -10.57
N TYR A 151 -14.23 24.21 -10.01
CA TYR A 151 -14.53 24.06 -8.59
C TYR A 151 -15.14 22.68 -8.33
N ARG A 152 -14.53 21.91 -7.41
CA ARG A 152 -14.95 20.56 -7.04
C ARG A 152 -15.09 20.40 -5.52
N ASP A 153 -15.94 19.47 -5.09
CA ASP A 153 -16.11 19.09 -3.68
C ASP A 153 -14.93 18.24 -3.16
N GLY A 154 -13.75 18.85 -3.08
CA GLY A 154 -12.50 18.11 -3.01
C GLY A 154 -12.04 17.56 -4.37
N PRO A 155 -10.83 16.99 -4.43
CA PRO A 155 -10.15 16.64 -5.68
C PRO A 155 -10.88 15.56 -6.50
N ASP A 156 -11.35 14.51 -5.84
CA ASP A 156 -12.11 13.41 -6.45
C ASP A 156 -13.63 13.70 -6.51
N GLY A 157 -14.03 14.93 -6.20
CA GLY A 157 -15.41 15.33 -5.99
C GLY A 157 -16.17 15.76 -7.24
N LEU A 158 -17.48 15.91 -7.04
CA LEU A 158 -18.44 16.50 -7.98
C LEU A 158 -17.99 17.91 -8.39
N VAL A 159 -18.13 18.25 -9.67
CA VAL A 159 -17.98 19.63 -10.17
C VAL A 159 -19.18 20.47 -9.70
N ILE A 160 -18.88 21.55 -9.00
CA ILE A 160 -19.85 22.48 -8.40
C ILE A 160 -19.73 23.91 -8.96
N GLY A 161 -18.75 24.17 -9.82
CA GLY A 161 -18.54 25.47 -10.46
C GLY A 161 -17.32 25.52 -11.37
N GLU A 162 -17.11 26.68 -11.99
CA GLU A 162 -15.88 27.07 -12.67
C GLU A 162 -15.40 28.45 -12.17
N VAL A 163 -14.11 28.74 -12.32
CA VAL A 163 -13.51 30.02 -11.93
C VAL A 163 -14.13 31.16 -12.74
N GLY A 164 -14.79 32.08 -12.02
CA GLY A 164 -15.54 33.20 -12.60
C GLY A 164 -17.06 33.10 -12.39
N ASP A 165 -17.58 31.93 -11.99
CA ASP A 165 -18.99 31.77 -11.59
C ASP A 165 -19.33 32.60 -10.35
N GLU A 166 -20.58 33.09 -10.27
CA GLU A 166 -21.04 33.79 -9.08
C GLU A 166 -21.10 32.84 -7.87
N ARG A 167 -20.64 33.32 -6.71
CA ARG A 167 -20.59 32.53 -5.46
C ARG A 167 -21.94 31.92 -5.08
N ALA A 168 -23.05 32.59 -5.41
CA ALA A 168 -24.40 32.08 -5.16
C ALA A 168 -24.72 30.83 -6.00
N ASP A 169 -24.28 30.77 -7.26
CA ASP A 169 -24.52 29.64 -8.17
C ASP A 169 -23.64 28.43 -7.83
N VAL A 170 -22.43 28.68 -7.33
CA VAL A 170 -21.56 27.62 -6.77
C VAL A 170 -22.16 27.05 -5.48
N GLU A 171 -22.70 27.91 -4.60
CA GLU A 171 -23.41 27.47 -3.40
C GLU A 171 -24.69 26.69 -3.73
N ALA A 172 -25.48 27.15 -4.71
CA ALA A 172 -26.68 26.45 -5.18
C ALA A 172 -26.35 25.05 -5.73
N ARG A 173 -25.35 24.93 -6.62
CA ARG A 173 -24.89 23.63 -7.15
C ARG A 173 -24.30 22.73 -6.08
N SER A 174 -23.63 23.27 -5.06
CA SER A 174 -23.15 22.49 -3.91
C SER A 174 -24.30 21.94 -3.05
N VAL A 175 -25.44 22.62 -2.98
CA VAL A 175 -26.65 22.16 -2.28
C VAL A 175 -27.41 21.15 -3.12
N ASP A 176 -27.65 21.42 -4.40
CA ASP A 176 -28.30 20.49 -5.35
C ASP A 176 -27.49 19.18 -5.50
N GLY A 177 -26.16 19.29 -5.46
CA GLY A 177 -25.23 18.17 -5.51
C GLY A 177 -25.02 17.41 -4.18
N ALA A 178 -25.67 17.81 -3.09
CA ALA A 178 -25.51 17.20 -1.77
C ALA A 178 -25.92 15.70 -1.74
N GLY A 179 -25.54 15.01 -0.66
CA GLY A 179 -25.76 13.57 -0.47
C GLY A 179 -24.47 12.82 -0.17
N ARG A 180 -24.54 11.48 -0.09
CA ARG A 180 -23.35 10.64 0.11
C ARG A 180 -22.60 10.50 -1.24
N GLY A 181 -21.33 10.11 -1.18
CA GLY A 181 -20.48 9.94 -2.37
C GLY A 181 -20.12 11.22 -3.16
N ARG A 182 -20.62 12.41 -2.81
CA ARG A 182 -20.32 13.66 -3.55
C ARG A 182 -18.82 13.98 -3.67
N ALA A 183 -18.03 13.64 -2.66
CA ALA A 183 -16.58 13.84 -2.64
C ALA A 183 -15.77 12.78 -3.45
N PHE A 184 -16.45 11.79 -4.04
CA PHE A 184 -15.86 10.74 -4.89
C PHE A 184 -16.52 10.65 -6.28
N ALA A 185 -17.42 11.59 -6.62
CA ALA A 185 -18.23 11.53 -7.83
C ALA A 185 -17.43 11.68 -9.15
N ARG A 186 -16.12 11.98 -9.10
CA ARG A 186 -15.20 11.89 -10.25
C ARG A 186 -14.75 10.45 -10.53
N ILE A 187 -14.69 9.60 -9.51
CA ILE A 187 -14.02 8.29 -9.54
C ILE A 187 -14.97 7.10 -9.31
N VAL A 188 -16.13 7.29 -8.67
CA VAL A 188 -17.13 6.25 -8.41
C VAL A 188 -18.54 6.77 -8.72
N ASP A 189 -19.42 5.90 -9.25
CA ASP A 189 -20.84 6.22 -9.40
C ASP A 189 -21.49 6.45 -8.03
N ARG A 190 -22.23 7.55 -7.89
CA ARG A 190 -22.84 7.95 -6.61
C ARG A 190 -23.88 6.96 -6.10
N GLY A 191 -24.67 6.36 -6.99
CA GLY A 191 -25.68 5.37 -6.62
C GLY A 191 -25.06 4.06 -6.14
N MET A 192 -23.97 3.63 -6.79
CA MET A 192 -23.17 2.48 -6.36
C MET A 192 -22.53 2.73 -4.99
N PHE A 193 -21.88 3.88 -4.79
CA PHE A 193 -21.30 4.26 -3.50
C PHE A 193 -22.34 4.34 -2.37
N GLU A 194 -23.56 4.84 -2.67
CA GLU A 194 -24.66 4.86 -1.71
C GLU A 194 -25.15 3.45 -1.34
N ALA A 195 -25.23 2.54 -2.30
CA ALA A 195 -25.57 1.14 -2.04
C ALA A 195 -24.50 0.44 -1.17
N ASP A 196 -23.21 0.62 -1.50
CA ASP A 196 -22.10 0.07 -0.70
C ASP A 196 -22.11 0.55 0.77
N LEU A 197 -22.55 1.79 1.02
CA LEU A 197 -22.75 2.30 2.38
C LEU A 197 -24.02 1.78 3.06
N ASP A 198 -25.10 1.56 2.32
CA ASP A 198 -26.37 1.04 2.86
C ASP A 198 -26.28 -0.45 3.24
N ASP A 199 -25.41 -1.21 2.58
CA ASP A 199 -25.00 -2.55 2.96
C ASP A 199 -24.02 -2.52 4.15
N ARG A 200 -23.13 -1.52 4.22
CA ARG A 200 -22.13 -1.34 5.29
C ARG A 200 -22.54 -0.29 6.34
N ARG A 201 -23.73 -0.45 6.93
CA ARG A 201 -24.27 0.47 7.97
C ARG A 201 -23.40 0.63 9.23
N TRP A 202 -22.43 -0.27 9.42
CA TRP A 202 -21.45 -0.27 10.50
C TRP A 202 -20.14 0.46 10.13
N LEU A 203 -19.95 0.90 8.88
CA LEU A 203 -18.71 1.54 8.42
C LEU A 203 -18.38 2.81 9.21
N ALA A 204 -19.40 3.57 9.63
CA ALA A 204 -19.21 4.72 10.51
C ALA A 204 -18.53 4.33 11.84
N ARG A 205 -18.82 3.12 12.35
CA ARG A 205 -18.19 2.55 13.55
C ARG A 205 -16.77 2.05 13.28
N TYR A 206 -16.46 1.57 12.07
CA TYR A 206 -15.09 1.27 11.64
C TYR A 206 -14.23 2.54 11.57
N VAL A 207 -14.73 3.62 10.98
CA VAL A 207 -14.04 4.92 10.95
C VAL A 207 -13.79 5.46 12.37
N ALA A 208 -14.74 5.32 13.28
CA ALA A 208 -14.56 5.66 14.69
C ALA A 208 -13.54 4.73 15.41
N ALA A 209 -13.47 3.44 15.05
CA ALA A 209 -12.47 2.52 15.57
C ALA A 209 -11.04 2.91 15.13
N LEU A 210 -10.83 3.23 13.84
CA LEU A 210 -9.57 3.78 13.33
C LEU A 210 -9.14 5.02 14.13
N GLU A 211 -10.06 5.96 14.35
CA GLU A 211 -9.80 7.18 15.13
C GLU A 211 -9.50 6.93 16.62
N ILE A 212 -9.90 5.78 17.18
CA ILE A 212 -9.48 5.33 18.53
C ILE A 212 -8.07 4.74 18.48
N LEU A 213 -7.82 3.81 17.57
CA LEU A 213 -6.54 3.10 17.45
C LEU A 213 -5.38 4.04 17.08
N ARG A 214 -5.61 5.02 16.18
CA ARG A 214 -4.64 6.08 15.82
C ARG A 214 -4.21 6.98 16.97
N GLN A 215 -5.00 7.00 18.05
CA GLN A 215 -4.76 7.80 19.25
C GLN A 215 -4.52 6.89 20.46
N TRP A 216 -4.15 5.63 20.22
CA TRP A 216 -3.89 4.65 21.25
C TRP A 216 -2.44 4.71 21.74
N ASP A 217 -2.30 5.08 23.01
CA ASP A 217 -1.06 5.09 23.79
C ASP A 217 -1.14 4.12 24.99
N GLY A 218 -2.10 3.20 24.97
CA GLY A 218 -2.40 2.27 26.05
C GLY A 218 -1.66 0.94 25.96
N ILE A 219 -1.89 0.08 26.95
CA ILE A 219 -1.43 -1.31 26.99
C ILE A 219 -2.65 -2.23 26.78
N PRO A 220 -2.55 -3.28 25.95
CA PRO A 220 -1.44 -3.59 25.05
C PRO A 220 -1.32 -2.55 23.93
N ALA A 221 -0.15 -2.47 23.28
CA ALA A 221 0.11 -1.50 22.21
C ALA A 221 -0.79 -1.70 20.97
N ARG A 222 -1.31 -2.92 20.77
CA ARG A 222 -2.31 -3.26 19.75
C ARG A 222 -3.49 -3.97 20.44
N PRO A 223 -4.52 -3.24 20.88
CA PRO A 223 -5.71 -3.83 21.50
C PRO A 223 -6.65 -4.38 20.42
N ALA A 224 -7.30 -5.49 20.68
CA ALA A 224 -8.45 -5.93 19.87
C ALA A 224 -9.71 -5.15 20.29
N ILE A 225 -10.71 -5.07 19.41
CA ILE A 225 -11.95 -4.33 19.64
C ILE A 225 -13.14 -5.28 19.49
N SER A 226 -13.96 -5.42 20.54
CA SER A 226 -15.22 -6.18 20.48
C SER A 226 -16.11 -5.72 19.32
N GLY A 227 -16.52 -6.67 18.47
CA GLY A 227 -17.28 -6.43 17.24
C GLY A 227 -16.43 -6.19 16.00
N PHE A 228 -15.11 -6.36 16.09
CA PHE A 228 -14.15 -6.44 14.98
C PHE A 228 -13.30 -7.70 15.18
N GLY A 229 -13.54 -8.75 14.41
CA GLY A 229 -12.91 -10.07 14.60
C GLY A 229 -13.59 -10.98 15.62
N GLY A 230 -14.73 -10.57 16.17
CA GLY A 230 -15.57 -11.37 17.08
C GLY A 230 -16.01 -10.63 18.34
N HIS A 231 -16.74 -11.34 19.21
CA HIS A 231 -17.28 -10.83 20.47
C HIS A 231 -16.73 -11.58 21.70
N ILE A 232 -16.75 -10.93 22.88
CA ILE A 232 -16.39 -11.59 24.16
C ILE A 232 -17.56 -12.45 24.66
N VAL A 233 -18.79 -12.04 24.35
CA VAL A 233 -20.03 -12.77 24.51
C VAL A 233 -20.32 -13.56 23.24
N ARG A 234 -20.04 -14.87 23.27
CA ARG A 234 -20.14 -15.75 22.08
C ARG A 234 -21.54 -15.77 21.46
N ALA A 235 -22.57 -15.62 22.29
CA ALA A 235 -23.95 -15.54 21.82
C ALA A 235 -24.23 -14.39 20.84
N LEU A 236 -23.36 -13.36 20.75
CA LEU A 236 -23.46 -12.30 19.74
C LEU A 236 -22.99 -12.74 18.35
N ASP A 237 -21.94 -13.55 18.27
CA ASP A 237 -21.46 -14.15 17.02
C ASP A 237 -22.44 -15.23 16.51
N GLU A 238 -22.99 -16.03 17.44
CA GLU A 238 -23.89 -17.15 17.13
C GLU A 238 -25.33 -16.69 16.78
N LEU A 239 -25.74 -15.47 17.16
CA LEU A 239 -27.09 -14.92 16.90
C LEU A 239 -27.06 -13.48 16.33
N PRO A 240 -26.60 -13.27 15.07
CA PRO A 240 -26.47 -11.94 14.47
C PRO A 240 -27.79 -11.14 14.41
N ALA A 241 -28.94 -11.81 14.43
CA ALA A 241 -30.27 -11.18 14.48
C ALA A 241 -30.56 -10.40 15.78
N LEU A 242 -29.72 -10.55 16.81
CA LEU A 242 -29.79 -9.75 18.05
C LEU A 242 -28.98 -8.45 17.98
N LEU A 243 -28.14 -8.28 16.95
CA LEU A 243 -27.31 -7.09 16.77
C LEU A 243 -28.13 -5.95 16.17
N GLY A 244 -28.16 -4.81 16.87
CA GLY A 244 -28.60 -3.55 16.28
C GLY A 244 -27.52 -2.95 15.36
N VAL A 245 -27.89 -1.92 14.58
CA VAL A 245 -26.88 -1.02 14.00
C VAL A 245 -26.27 -0.21 15.15
N VAL A 246 -25.08 -0.61 15.60
CA VAL A 246 -24.38 0.05 16.71
C VAL A 246 -23.82 1.40 16.23
N SER A 247 -24.23 2.48 16.90
CA SER A 247 -23.75 3.83 16.57
C SER A 247 -22.22 3.96 16.64
N ALA A 248 -21.66 4.83 15.80
CA ALA A 248 -20.25 5.22 15.86
C ALA A 248 -19.90 5.95 17.18
N ASP A 249 -20.86 6.63 17.80
CA ASP A 249 -20.70 7.32 19.09
C ASP A 249 -20.86 6.39 20.30
N ALA A 250 -21.36 5.15 20.09
CA ALA A 250 -21.49 4.19 21.18
C ALA A 250 -20.09 3.73 21.66
N PRO A 251 -19.87 3.53 22.97
CA PRO A 251 -18.57 3.10 23.50
C PRO A 251 -17.98 1.88 22.80
N PHE A 252 -16.66 1.81 22.78
CA PHE A 252 -15.88 0.69 22.28
C PHE A 252 -15.32 -0.09 23.44
N LEU A 253 -15.37 -1.42 23.37
CA LEU A 253 -14.76 -2.30 24.35
C LEU A 253 -13.50 -2.91 23.73
N LEU A 254 -12.36 -2.60 24.33
CA LEU A 254 -11.04 -3.04 23.92
C LEU A 254 -10.56 -4.17 24.83
N THR A 255 -9.85 -5.13 24.25
CA THR A 255 -9.26 -6.25 24.99
C THR A 255 -7.74 -6.33 24.78
N GLY A 256 -7.05 -6.84 25.80
CA GLY A 256 -5.67 -7.30 25.71
C GLY A 256 -5.53 -8.73 26.18
N GLY A 257 -4.46 -9.42 25.76
CA GLY A 257 -4.25 -10.86 25.97
C GLY A 257 -4.17 -11.34 27.43
N ASP A 258 -4.10 -10.42 28.40
CA ASP A 258 -3.96 -10.70 29.84
C ASP A 258 -5.27 -10.40 30.64
N ASP A 259 -6.44 -10.74 30.09
CA ASP A 259 -7.77 -10.47 30.70
C ASP A 259 -8.02 -8.96 31.01
N GLU A 260 -7.40 -8.06 30.24
CA GLU A 260 -7.60 -6.61 30.38
C GLU A 260 -8.76 -6.14 29.50
N TYR A 261 -9.83 -5.61 30.13
CA TYR A 261 -10.99 -5.06 29.44
C TYR A 261 -11.10 -3.54 29.65
N LEU A 262 -11.10 -2.77 28.56
CA LEU A 262 -11.09 -1.31 28.58
C LEU A 262 -12.27 -0.74 27.77
N LEU A 263 -13.20 -0.07 28.43
CA LEU A 263 -14.29 0.66 27.80
C LEU A 263 -13.84 2.08 27.43
N VAL A 264 -13.90 2.43 26.15
CA VAL A 264 -13.50 3.72 25.58
C VAL A 264 -14.73 4.46 25.05
N ASP A 265 -14.97 5.66 25.55
CA ASP A 265 -15.96 6.60 25.03
C ASP A 265 -15.35 7.35 23.83
N PRO A 266 -15.83 7.18 22.58
CA PRO A 266 -15.23 7.80 21.39
C PRO A 266 -15.35 9.33 21.40
N VAL A 267 -16.40 9.87 22.03
CA VAL A 267 -16.71 11.30 22.06
C VAL A 267 -15.92 12.00 23.16
N THR A 268 -15.93 11.47 24.38
CA THR A 268 -15.21 12.09 25.52
C THR A 268 -13.77 11.61 25.67
N ARG A 269 -13.34 10.62 24.87
CA ARG A 269 -12.03 9.94 24.90
C ARG A 269 -11.65 9.34 26.26
N ARG A 270 -12.64 9.14 27.14
CA ARG A 270 -12.43 8.53 28.47
C ARG A 270 -12.31 7.02 28.38
N ARG A 271 -11.44 6.47 29.22
CA ARG A 271 -11.16 5.04 29.31
C ARG A 271 -11.53 4.54 30.72
N PHE A 272 -12.21 3.39 30.80
CA PHE A 272 -12.61 2.76 32.05
C PHE A 272 -12.19 1.29 32.04
N ARG A 273 -11.49 0.83 33.09
CA ARG A 273 -11.12 -0.59 33.23
C ARG A 273 -12.27 -1.38 33.84
N LEU A 274 -12.63 -2.48 33.21
CA LEU A 274 -13.70 -3.38 33.61
C LEU A 274 -13.13 -4.74 34.04
N GLY A 275 -13.87 -5.46 34.89
CA GLY A 275 -13.69 -6.91 35.05
C GLY A 275 -14.56 -7.68 34.06
N VAL A 276 -14.23 -8.94 33.77
CA VAL A 276 -14.85 -9.76 32.71
C VAL A 276 -16.39 -9.74 32.69
N ASP A 277 -17.06 -9.90 33.85
CA ASP A 277 -18.54 -9.86 33.91
C ASP A 277 -19.12 -8.49 33.56
N ALA A 278 -18.41 -7.40 33.91
CA ALA A 278 -18.80 -6.04 33.56
C ALA A 278 -18.47 -5.69 32.10
N ALA A 279 -17.41 -6.29 31.54
CA ALA A 279 -17.05 -6.18 30.14
C ALA A 279 -18.12 -6.85 29.25
N ARG A 280 -18.49 -8.11 29.57
CA ARG A 280 -19.62 -8.81 28.92
C ARG A 280 -20.93 -8.06 29.04
N ALA A 281 -21.24 -7.50 30.21
CA ALA A 281 -22.43 -6.67 30.41
C ALA A 281 -22.42 -5.39 29.56
N ALA A 282 -21.26 -4.74 29.42
CA ALA A 282 -21.10 -3.56 28.57
C ALA A 282 -21.23 -3.93 27.09
N GLU A 283 -20.63 -5.04 26.65
CA GLU A 283 -20.76 -5.52 25.27
C GLU A 283 -22.23 -5.83 24.91
N CYS A 284 -22.94 -6.57 25.76
CA CYS A 284 -24.38 -6.81 25.57
C CYS A 284 -25.17 -5.50 25.43
N LEU A 285 -24.89 -4.49 26.25
CA LEU A 285 -25.55 -3.17 26.16
C LEU A 285 -25.21 -2.41 24.88
N ILE A 286 -23.96 -2.45 24.44
CA ILE A 286 -23.50 -1.81 23.20
C ILE A 286 -24.17 -2.47 21.99
N ALA A 287 -24.27 -3.80 21.99
CA ALA A 287 -24.81 -4.60 20.89
C ALA A 287 -26.34 -4.51 20.75
N THR A 288 -27.08 -4.51 21.87
CA THR A 288 -28.56 -4.47 21.84
C THR A 288 -29.16 -3.07 21.92
N GLY A 289 -28.48 -2.12 22.55
CA GLY A 289 -29.03 -0.80 22.89
C GLY A 289 -30.16 -0.82 23.94
N ASP A 290 -30.51 -1.98 24.50
CA ASP A 290 -31.63 -2.18 25.44
C ASP A 290 -31.20 -3.00 26.68
N GLU A 291 -31.54 -2.50 27.89
CA GLU A 291 -31.20 -3.14 29.16
C GLU A 291 -31.85 -4.53 29.29
N SER A 292 -33.09 -4.71 28.85
CA SER A 292 -33.82 -5.97 29.02
C SER A 292 -33.29 -7.07 28.11
N ALA A 293 -32.96 -6.73 26.86
CA ALA A 293 -32.28 -7.60 25.92
C ALA A 293 -30.85 -7.94 26.40
N ALA A 294 -30.08 -6.93 26.85
CA ALA A 294 -28.72 -7.15 27.36
C ALA A 294 -28.70 -8.04 28.62
N VAL A 295 -29.65 -7.86 29.53
CA VAL A 295 -29.85 -8.74 30.70
C VAL A 295 -30.21 -10.16 30.30
N SER A 296 -31.05 -10.34 29.29
CA SER A 296 -31.48 -11.66 28.82
C SER A 296 -30.34 -12.41 28.13
N LEU A 297 -29.54 -11.70 27.33
CA LEU A 297 -28.36 -12.25 26.64
C LEU A 297 -27.25 -12.61 27.63
N LEU A 298 -26.90 -11.71 28.55
CA LEU A 298 -25.89 -11.96 29.59
C LEU A 298 -26.31 -13.10 30.55
N ALA A 299 -27.61 -13.25 30.80
CA ALA A 299 -28.14 -14.37 31.57
C ALA A 299 -27.94 -15.72 30.87
N ALA A 300 -28.10 -15.77 29.55
CA ALA A 300 -27.84 -16.97 28.75
C ALA A 300 -26.34 -17.30 28.69
N GLU A 301 -25.49 -16.33 28.36
CA GLU A 301 -24.02 -16.49 28.27
C GLU A 301 -23.40 -17.01 29.58
N LEU A 302 -23.90 -16.55 30.73
CA LEU A 302 -23.36 -16.94 32.05
C LEU A 302 -24.06 -18.15 32.69
N ASP A 303 -25.04 -18.77 32.02
CA ASP A 303 -25.97 -19.78 32.59
C ASP A 303 -26.56 -19.35 33.96
N ARG A 304 -27.12 -18.13 33.99
CA ARG A 304 -27.62 -17.49 35.22
C ARG A 304 -29.02 -16.92 35.04
N ARG A 305 -29.73 -16.76 36.17
CA ARG A 305 -31.04 -16.09 36.15
C ARG A 305 -30.88 -14.60 35.88
N ALA A 306 -31.72 -14.04 35.00
CA ALA A 306 -31.78 -12.61 34.68
C ALA A 306 -31.76 -11.68 35.91
N SER A 307 -32.50 -12.04 36.97
CA SER A 307 -32.53 -11.30 38.23
C SER A 307 -31.19 -11.22 38.98
N SER A 308 -30.23 -12.11 38.67
CA SER A 308 -28.90 -12.12 39.27
C SER A 308 -27.83 -11.36 38.47
N VAL A 309 -28.11 -11.02 37.19
CA VAL A 309 -27.18 -10.29 36.31
C VAL A 309 -27.63 -8.85 36.04
N ALA A 310 -28.92 -8.54 36.17
CA ALA A 310 -29.47 -7.18 36.03
C ALA A 310 -28.74 -6.08 36.85
N PRO A 311 -28.23 -6.32 38.08
CA PRO A 311 -27.44 -5.31 38.80
C PRO A 311 -26.11 -4.97 38.12
N VAL A 312 -25.49 -5.92 37.41
CA VAL A 312 -24.21 -5.73 36.71
C VAL A 312 -24.41 -4.86 35.46
N VAL A 313 -25.45 -5.16 34.69
CA VAL A 313 -25.85 -4.38 33.50
C VAL A 313 -26.14 -2.91 33.88
N ARG A 314 -26.88 -2.67 34.97
CA ARG A 314 -27.15 -1.31 35.48
C ARG A 314 -25.93 -0.55 36.01
N ALA A 315 -24.87 -1.24 36.41
CA ALA A 315 -23.64 -0.59 36.82
C ALA A 315 -22.85 -0.06 35.61
N GLY A 316 -22.91 -0.77 34.46
CA GLY A 316 -22.23 -0.40 33.22
C GLY A 316 -22.69 0.94 32.62
N SER A 317 -23.94 1.34 32.83
CA SER A 317 -24.51 2.57 32.27
C SER A 317 -24.19 3.87 33.05
N GLY A 318 -23.44 3.81 34.16
CA GLY A 318 -23.24 4.95 35.08
C GLY A 318 -21.97 5.81 34.94
N GLY A 319 -20.99 5.42 34.11
CA GLY A 319 -19.59 5.88 34.27
C GLY A 319 -19.20 7.30 33.81
N SER A 320 -19.91 7.95 32.88
CA SER A 320 -19.33 9.02 32.04
C SER A 320 -19.24 10.45 32.63
N ARG A 321 -19.05 10.67 33.96
CA ARG A 321 -18.93 12.04 34.53
C ARG A 321 -17.96 12.24 35.71
N ARG A 322 -16.70 12.57 35.41
CA ARG A 322 -15.83 13.65 35.99
C ARG A 322 -14.33 13.32 35.87
N GLY A 323 -13.53 14.25 35.36
CA GLY A 323 -12.07 14.15 35.20
C GLY A 323 -11.45 15.54 35.02
N ARG A 324 -10.13 15.68 35.16
CA ARG A 324 -9.41 16.96 35.02
C ARG A 324 -7.90 16.77 34.79
N GLU A 325 -7.29 17.63 33.99
CA GLU A 325 -5.84 17.68 33.73
C GLU A 325 -5.05 18.49 34.79
N PRO A 326 -3.70 18.47 34.78
CA PRO A 326 -2.97 19.44 33.92
C PRO A 326 -1.60 19.00 33.33
N GLY A 327 -1.35 19.37 32.06
CA GLY A 327 -0.15 20.13 31.65
C GLY A 327 1.13 19.42 31.18
N ARG A 328 1.53 19.68 29.92
CA ARG A 328 2.92 19.59 29.42
C ARG A 328 3.30 20.82 28.58
N ARG A 329 4.60 21.15 28.52
CA ARG A 329 5.20 22.17 27.63
C ARG A 329 5.96 21.48 26.49
N PRO A 330 6.08 22.10 25.29
CA PRO A 330 6.80 21.54 24.15
C PRO A 330 8.27 22.01 24.06
N LEU A 331 9.05 21.36 23.18
CA LEU A 331 10.37 21.78 22.71
C LEU A 331 10.55 21.33 21.24
N MET A 332 11.12 22.19 20.40
CA MET A 332 11.30 22.00 18.94
C MET A 332 12.61 21.27 18.57
N ARG A 333 12.66 20.76 17.32
CA ARG A 333 13.74 20.91 16.30
C ARG A 333 13.10 20.65 14.91
N ASP A 334 13.27 21.42 13.83
CA ASP A 334 14.41 22.08 13.13
C ASP A 334 15.06 21.28 11.96
N ASP A 335 14.53 20.10 11.59
CA ASP A 335 15.15 19.22 10.57
C ASP A 335 14.40 19.13 9.20
N ASP A 336 13.20 19.70 9.05
CA ASP A 336 12.26 19.38 7.94
C ASP A 336 12.61 19.90 6.52
N HIS A 337 13.62 20.75 6.35
CA HIS A 337 13.90 21.40 5.05
C HIS A 337 14.78 20.62 4.07
N ALA A 338 15.48 19.57 4.51
CA ALA A 338 16.42 18.82 3.65
C ALA A 338 15.75 17.69 2.83
N ALA A 339 14.63 17.13 3.32
CA ALA A 339 14.18 15.80 2.93
C ALA A 339 13.52 15.66 1.54
N GLN A 340 13.09 16.75 0.89
CA GLN A 340 12.28 16.71 -0.33
C GLN A 340 13.05 16.25 -1.59
N PRO A 341 14.19 16.88 -1.98
CA PRO A 341 14.99 16.42 -3.11
C PRO A 341 15.56 15.01 -2.91
N GLU A 342 15.78 14.63 -1.64
CA GLU A 342 16.36 13.35 -1.25
C GLU A 342 15.41 12.17 -1.48
N LEU A 343 14.10 12.34 -1.27
CA LEU A 343 13.11 11.30 -1.54
C LEU A 343 12.95 11.04 -3.05
N PHE A 344 12.89 12.10 -3.85
CA PHE A 344 12.89 12.02 -5.31
C PHE A 344 14.12 11.27 -5.84
N GLY A 345 15.32 11.68 -5.41
CA GLY A 345 16.56 11.02 -5.82
C GLY A 345 16.69 9.58 -5.33
N ALA A 346 16.25 9.27 -4.10
CA ALA A 346 16.26 7.90 -3.58
C ALA A 346 15.30 6.98 -4.36
N ARG A 347 14.17 7.51 -4.86
CA ARG A 347 13.25 6.74 -5.71
C ARG A 347 13.83 6.48 -7.09
N ALA A 348 14.35 7.50 -7.76
CA ALA A 348 15.02 7.34 -9.05
C ALA A 348 16.22 6.38 -8.93
N LEU A 349 16.97 6.45 -7.82
CA LEU A 349 18.03 5.49 -7.52
C LEU A 349 17.51 4.05 -7.37
N ARG A 350 16.36 3.83 -6.69
CA ARG A 350 15.73 2.50 -6.60
C ARG A 350 15.34 1.97 -7.98
N GLU A 351 14.63 2.76 -8.79
CA GLU A 351 14.23 2.36 -10.15
C GLU A 351 15.44 2.05 -11.04
N TRP A 352 16.50 2.87 -10.94
CA TRP A 352 17.76 2.67 -11.66
C TRP A 352 18.52 1.41 -11.20
N ILE A 353 18.50 1.07 -9.90
CA ILE A 353 19.12 -0.16 -9.38
C ILE A 353 18.36 -1.42 -9.85
N THR A 354 17.03 -1.43 -9.83
CA THR A 354 16.24 -2.64 -10.13
C THR A 354 15.91 -2.82 -11.61
N GLY A 355 16.02 -1.76 -12.41
CA GLY A 355 15.50 -1.70 -13.78
C GLY A 355 13.97 -1.68 -13.84
N GLU A 356 13.29 -1.40 -12.72
CA GLU A 356 11.83 -1.25 -12.65
C GLU A 356 11.45 0.21 -12.90
N HIS A 357 10.79 0.48 -14.02
CA HIS A 357 10.35 1.83 -14.39
C HIS A 357 8.87 2.01 -14.03
N THR A 358 8.58 2.75 -12.95
CA THR A 358 7.20 2.99 -12.48
C THR A 358 6.79 4.46 -12.57
N GLU A 359 7.73 5.40 -12.40
CA GLU A 359 7.47 6.84 -12.53
C GLU A 359 8.35 7.57 -13.53
N HIS A 360 9.56 7.08 -13.80
CA HIS A 360 10.50 7.77 -14.69
C HIS A 360 10.67 7.02 -16.02
N SER A 361 10.64 7.77 -17.12
CA SER A 361 10.82 7.19 -18.46
C SER A 361 12.23 6.65 -18.64
N ARG A 362 13.24 7.45 -18.27
CA ARG A 362 14.65 7.05 -18.27
C ARG A 362 15.38 7.69 -17.09
N ILE A 363 16.42 7.02 -16.59
CA ILE A 363 17.23 7.47 -15.47
C ILE A 363 18.71 7.35 -15.85
N PHE A 364 19.41 8.47 -15.80
CA PHE A 364 20.83 8.58 -16.13
C PHE A 364 21.64 8.78 -14.86
N LEU A 365 22.53 7.85 -14.53
CA LEU A 365 23.52 7.99 -13.46
C LEU A 365 24.86 8.39 -14.05
N LEU A 366 25.30 9.62 -13.78
CA LEU A 366 26.61 10.11 -14.19
C LEU A 366 27.62 9.77 -13.11
N GLU A 367 28.71 9.09 -13.47
CA GLU A 367 29.83 8.87 -12.55
C GLU A 367 30.64 10.17 -12.36
N SER A 368 31.31 10.31 -11.21
CA SER A 368 32.18 11.46 -10.90
C SER A 368 33.22 11.72 -11.99
N GLY A 369 33.05 12.83 -12.72
CA GLY A 369 33.91 13.24 -13.82
C GLY A 369 33.36 13.01 -15.23
N ALA A 370 32.16 12.41 -15.38
CA ALA A 370 31.42 12.44 -16.65
C ALA A 370 30.94 13.87 -16.97
N ASP A 371 30.87 14.22 -18.25
CA ASP A 371 30.35 15.52 -18.69
C ASP A 371 28.82 15.49 -18.69
N VAL A 372 28.20 16.51 -18.09
CA VAL A 372 26.74 16.61 -17.98
C VAL A 372 26.10 17.17 -19.25
N SER A 373 26.88 17.88 -20.07
CA SER A 373 26.39 18.44 -21.35
C SER A 373 26.06 17.37 -22.40
N ASP A 374 26.56 16.14 -22.22
CA ASP A 374 26.20 14.97 -23.03
C ASP A 374 24.70 14.60 -22.94
N LEU A 375 23.95 15.18 -21.98
CA LEU A 375 22.50 14.99 -21.83
C LEU A 375 21.63 16.14 -22.32
N ASP A 376 22.19 17.32 -22.65
CA ASP A 376 21.44 18.56 -22.86
C ASP A 376 20.38 18.45 -23.99
N ASP A 377 20.73 17.77 -25.08
CA ASP A 377 19.85 17.56 -26.24
C ASP A 377 19.03 16.23 -26.17
N VAL A 378 19.19 15.43 -25.10
CA VAL A 378 18.78 14.01 -25.09
C VAL A 378 17.80 13.65 -23.98
N ALA A 379 18.03 14.15 -22.75
CA ALA A 379 17.15 13.87 -21.62
C ALA A 379 15.93 14.80 -21.65
N GLY A 380 14.75 14.25 -21.39
CA GLY A 380 13.45 14.92 -21.46
C GLY A 380 12.80 15.14 -20.10
N HIS A 381 11.64 15.82 -20.08
CA HIS A 381 10.92 16.21 -18.86
C HIS A 381 10.50 15.03 -17.95
N ASP A 382 10.33 13.84 -18.52
CA ASP A 382 9.92 12.63 -17.80
C ASP A 382 11.12 11.74 -17.40
N ASP A 383 12.36 12.22 -17.62
CA ASP A 383 13.60 11.55 -17.24
C ASP A 383 14.22 12.13 -15.96
N VAL A 384 15.16 11.39 -15.37
CA VAL A 384 15.92 11.82 -14.18
C VAL A 384 17.43 11.70 -14.40
N VAL A 385 18.17 12.71 -13.93
CA VAL A 385 19.64 12.73 -13.89
C VAL A 385 20.11 12.63 -12.43
N LEU A 386 20.72 11.49 -12.09
CA LEU A 386 21.44 11.28 -10.83
C LEU A 386 22.87 11.79 -11.03
N LEU A 387 23.20 12.87 -10.34
CA LEU A 387 24.35 13.73 -10.62
C LEU A 387 25.26 13.85 -9.40
N PRO A 388 26.59 13.62 -9.50
CA PRO A 388 27.50 13.75 -8.37
C PRO A 388 27.48 15.17 -7.79
N ALA A 389 27.61 15.30 -6.48
CA ALA A 389 27.50 16.56 -5.74
C ALA A 389 28.49 17.64 -6.23
N GLU A 390 29.66 17.23 -6.70
CA GLU A 390 30.74 18.06 -7.23
C GLU A 390 30.57 18.49 -8.71
N SER A 391 29.61 17.91 -9.43
CA SER A 391 29.40 18.21 -10.86
C SER A 391 28.79 19.60 -11.07
N ALA A 392 28.93 20.14 -12.28
CA ALA A 392 28.23 21.38 -12.68
C ALA A 392 26.70 21.27 -12.49
N PRO A 393 25.95 22.37 -12.37
CA PRO A 393 24.50 22.36 -12.56
C PRO A 393 24.11 21.76 -13.91
N TYR A 394 23.00 21.04 -13.95
CA TYR A 394 22.33 20.66 -15.19
C TYR A 394 21.13 21.59 -15.36
N ASP A 395 21.10 22.32 -16.46
CA ASP A 395 20.07 23.32 -16.77
C ASP A 395 19.05 22.81 -17.82
N GLY A 396 19.13 21.53 -18.19
CA GLY A 396 18.21 20.88 -19.12
C GLY A 396 16.86 20.48 -18.50
N PRO A 397 15.94 19.88 -19.29
CA PRO A 397 14.54 19.73 -18.91
C PRO A 397 14.24 18.55 -17.96
N ALA A 398 15.17 17.61 -17.80
CA ALA A 398 15.01 16.43 -16.94
C ALA A 398 15.13 16.78 -15.44
N GLY A 399 14.47 16.00 -14.58
CA GLY A 399 14.59 16.17 -13.13
C GLY A 399 16.00 15.80 -12.64
N THR A 400 16.52 16.51 -11.65
CA THR A 400 17.89 16.25 -11.14
C THR A 400 17.89 15.88 -9.66
N ALA A 401 18.70 14.89 -9.28
CA ALA A 401 19.01 14.62 -7.88
C ALA A 401 20.52 14.53 -7.67
N ARG A 402 21.01 15.14 -6.58
CA ARG A 402 22.42 15.12 -6.21
C ARG A 402 22.75 13.92 -5.35
N TYR A 403 23.87 13.26 -5.64
CA TYR A 403 24.38 12.16 -4.82
C TYR A 403 25.87 12.35 -4.46
N SER A 404 26.33 11.61 -3.46
CA SER A 404 27.76 11.45 -3.15
C SER A 404 28.11 9.97 -2.94
N GLY A 405 29.38 9.60 -3.10
CA GLY A 405 29.79 8.20 -3.06
C GLY A 405 29.71 7.53 -4.44
N ALA A 406 29.54 6.20 -4.49
CA ALA A 406 29.55 5.41 -5.72
C ALA A 406 28.75 4.11 -5.56
N LEU A 407 28.51 3.40 -6.68
CA LEU A 407 28.03 2.02 -6.70
C LEU A 407 28.79 1.26 -7.80
N ARG A 408 30.04 0.87 -7.54
CA ARG A 408 30.91 0.22 -8.55
C ARG A 408 31.64 -1.01 -8.00
N GLU A 409 32.20 -0.91 -6.79
CA GLU A 409 32.92 -1.98 -6.10
C GLU A 409 32.11 -2.54 -4.90
N VAL A 410 32.51 -3.70 -4.38
CA VAL A 410 31.84 -4.31 -3.22
C VAL A 410 32.14 -3.49 -1.96
N GLY A 411 31.09 -3.07 -1.25
CA GLY A 411 31.17 -2.17 -0.10
C GLY A 411 31.18 -0.68 -0.45
N ASP A 412 30.98 -0.33 -1.72
CA ASP A 412 30.70 1.06 -2.10
C ASP A 412 29.35 1.52 -1.49
N GLU A 413 29.28 2.78 -1.08
CA GLU A 413 28.04 3.40 -0.61
C GLU A 413 27.71 4.63 -1.48
N LEU A 414 26.44 4.81 -1.81
CA LEU A 414 25.92 6.00 -2.50
C LEU A 414 24.82 6.65 -1.68
N PHE A 415 24.96 7.96 -1.48
CA PHE A 415 24.09 8.77 -0.63
C PHE A 415 23.34 9.83 -1.43
N VAL A 416 22.02 9.82 -1.36
CA VAL A 416 21.16 10.93 -1.78
C VAL A 416 20.75 11.69 -0.52
N GLY A 417 21.49 12.76 -0.21
CA GLY A 417 21.38 13.43 1.08
C GLY A 417 21.76 12.49 2.23
N GLU A 418 20.92 12.36 3.24
CA GLU A 418 21.15 11.40 4.35
C GLU A 418 20.79 9.93 4.01
N ARG A 419 20.16 9.65 2.86
CA ARG A 419 19.74 8.29 2.47
C ARG A 419 20.86 7.57 1.71
N GLY A 420 21.57 6.68 2.41
CA GLY A 420 22.57 5.78 1.83
C GLY A 420 21.99 4.45 1.32
N VAL A 421 22.59 3.93 0.26
CA VAL A 421 22.50 2.52 -0.16
C VAL A 421 23.90 1.94 -0.31
N GLU A 422 24.11 0.75 0.25
CA GLU A 422 25.37 -0.01 0.16
C GLU A 422 25.32 -0.99 -1.02
N LEU A 423 26.41 -1.13 -1.79
CA LEU A 423 26.54 -2.14 -2.85
C LEU A 423 27.23 -3.39 -2.30
N GLN A 424 26.56 -4.54 -2.40
CA GLN A 424 27.13 -5.84 -2.05
C GLN A 424 27.10 -6.83 -3.23
N ASP A 425 28.04 -7.76 -3.22
CA ASP A 425 27.98 -8.94 -4.07
C ASP A 425 26.97 -9.96 -3.48
N TYR A 426 26.29 -10.71 -4.36
CA TYR A 426 25.32 -11.73 -3.97
C TYR A 426 25.86 -12.75 -2.96
N VAL A 427 27.08 -13.25 -3.16
CA VAL A 427 27.69 -14.23 -2.23
C VAL A 427 28.08 -13.55 -0.93
N ALA A 428 28.65 -12.33 -1.01
CA ALA A 428 29.04 -11.57 0.17
C ALA A 428 27.84 -11.21 1.08
N ALA A 429 26.69 -10.87 0.48
CA ALA A 429 25.46 -10.49 1.18
C ALA A 429 24.95 -11.55 2.18
N ALA A 430 25.28 -12.83 1.97
CA ALA A 430 24.91 -13.92 2.90
C ALA A 430 25.75 -13.95 4.19
N PHE A 431 26.92 -13.28 4.22
CA PHE A 431 27.88 -13.31 5.34
C PHE A 431 28.02 -11.98 6.08
N VAL A 432 27.54 -10.88 5.51
CA VAL A 432 27.54 -9.55 6.14
C VAL A 432 26.22 -9.29 6.88
N GLN A 433 26.27 -8.48 7.94
CA GLN A 433 25.06 -8.01 8.61
C GLN A 433 24.48 -6.84 7.81
N ILE A 434 23.31 -7.03 7.19
CA ILE A 434 22.56 -5.93 6.56
C ILE A 434 22.08 -4.96 7.65
N ILE A 435 22.57 -3.73 7.62
CA ILE A 435 22.23 -2.66 8.58
C ILE A 435 21.22 -1.70 7.95
N GLY A 436 21.57 -1.10 6.80
CA GLY A 436 20.73 -0.16 6.05
C GLY A 436 20.18 -0.75 4.75
N PRO A 437 19.68 0.09 3.83
CA PRO A 437 19.36 -0.28 2.45
C PRO A 437 20.59 -0.83 1.71
N THR A 438 20.43 -1.93 0.98
CA THR A 438 21.54 -2.58 0.27
C THR A 438 21.09 -2.99 -1.13
N ALA A 439 21.86 -2.61 -2.14
CA ALA A 439 21.78 -3.13 -3.50
C ALA A 439 22.68 -4.37 -3.59
N VAL A 440 22.12 -5.50 -3.99
CA VAL A 440 22.86 -6.75 -4.21
C VAL A 440 22.94 -7.02 -5.71
N ARG A 441 24.16 -7.22 -6.22
CA ARG A 441 24.40 -7.51 -7.64
C ARG A 441 25.27 -8.76 -7.82
N PHE A 442 25.37 -9.27 -9.04
CA PHE A 442 26.29 -10.35 -9.37
C PHE A 442 27.60 -9.76 -9.91
N PHE A 443 28.72 -9.96 -9.23
CA PHE A 443 30.01 -9.48 -9.72
C PHE A 443 30.69 -10.46 -10.71
N ASP A 444 30.38 -11.75 -10.64
CA ASP A 444 30.95 -12.78 -11.53
C ASP A 444 30.04 -14.01 -11.71
N GLU A 445 30.54 -14.99 -12.47
CA GLU A 445 29.89 -16.29 -12.72
C GLU A 445 29.65 -17.11 -11.45
N THR A 446 30.43 -16.91 -10.38
CA THR A 446 30.23 -17.56 -9.07
C THR A 446 28.97 -17.03 -8.40
N SER A 447 28.80 -15.71 -8.40
CA SER A 447 27.62 -15.03 -7.86
C SER A 447 26.36 -15.36 -8.63
N TRP A 448 26.45 -15.48 -9.96
CA TRP A 448 25.37 -15.99 -10.81
C TRP A 448 24.96 -17.41 -10.45
N ARG A 449 25.93 -18.34 -10.36
CA ARG A 449 25.66 -19.75 -10.00
C ARG A 449 25.04 -19.87 -8.61
N ALA A 450 25.56 -19.15 -7.62
CA ALA A 450 25.04 -19.18 -6.26
C ALA A 450 23.56 -18.75 -6.20
N PHE A 451 23.18 -17.71 -6.94
CA PHE A 451 21.79 -17.27 -7.06
C PHE A 451 20.87 -18.34 -7.67
N LEU A 452 21.33 -19.03 -8.72
CA LEU A 452 20.57 -20.12 -9.33
C LEU A 452 20.45 -21.34 -8.39
N ASP A 453 21.54 -21.71 -7.71
CA ASP A 453 21.55 -22.81 -6.74
C ASP A 453 20.61 -22.54 -5.56
N ASP A 454 20.55 -21.29 -5.06
CA ASP A 454 19.62 -20.85 -4.02
C ASP A 454 18.17 -20.85 -4.50
N ALA A 455 17.90 -20.42 -5.74
CA ALA A 455 16.55 -20.46 -6.33
C ALA A 455 16.05 -21.91 -6.45
N GLU A 456 16.91 -22.82 -6.91
CA GLU A 456 16.65 -24.25 -6.99
C GLU A 456 16.49 -24.89 -5.60
N LEU A 457 17.25 -24.44 -4.61
CA LEU A 457 17.11 -24.88 -3.21
C LEU A 457 15.75 -24.44 -2.63
N ALA A 458 15.36 -23.18 -2.82
CA ALA A 458 14.06 -22.66 -2.39
C ALA A 458 12.91 -23.41 -3.07
N ARG A 459 13.00 -23.69 -4.37
CA ARG A 459 12.02 -24.49 -5.10
C ARG A 459 11.89 -25.91 -4.52
N ARG A 460 13.00 -26.58 -4.20
CA ARG A 460 13.01 -27.95 -3.65
C ARG A 460 12.61 -28.04 -2.17
N THR A 461 12.92 -27.03 -1.35
CA THR A 461 12.91 -27.15 0.13
C THR A 461 12.14 -26.04 0.86
N GLY A 462 11.72 -24.98 0.17
CA GLY A 462 11.09 -23.81 0.78
C GLY A 462 12.04 -22.87 1.51
N VAL A 463 13.35 -23.20 1.54
CA VAL A 463 14.38 -22.38 2.19
C VAL A 463 14.88 -21.31 1.23
N PHE A 464 14.57 -20.04 1.51
CA PHE A 464 15.06 -18.89 0.73
C PHE A 464 16.32 -18.29 1.36
N PRO A 465 17.25 -17.73 0.56
CA PRO A 465 18.44 -17.07 1.07
C PRO A 465 18.07 -15.79 1.83
N SER A 466 18.62 -15.63 3.04
CA SER A 466 18.30 -14.52 3.96
C SER A 466 18.46 -13.14 3.30
N ALA A 467 19.54 -12.97 2.53
CA ALA A 467 19.84 -11.74 1.79
C ALA A 467 18.69 -11.31 0.87
N LEU A 468 18.12 -12.22 0.06
CA LEU A 468 17.00 -11.86 -0.83
C LEU A 468 15.67 -11.69 -0.10
N THR A 469 15.54 -12.14 1.16
CA THR A 469 14.33 -11.98 1.97
C THR A 469 14.36 -10.81 2.96
N ASP A 470 15.51 -10.15 3.13
CA ASP A 470 15.58 -8.94 3.95
C ASP A 470 14.84 -7.77 3.25
N PRO A 471 13.91 -7.08 3.92
CA PRO A 471 13.15 -5.98 3.31
C PRO A 471 14.01 -4.77 2.92
N ARG A 472 15.26 -4.69 3.38
CA ARG A 472 16.22 -3.63 3.01
C ARG A 472 17.03 -3.94 1.76
N VAL A 473 16.97 -5.18 1.26
CA VAL A 473 17.76 -5.62 0.10
C VAL A 473 16.97 -5.49 -1.20
N LEU A 474 17.56 -4.81 -2.18
CA LEU A 474 17.15 -4.77 -3.58
C LEU A 474 18.09 -5.64 -4.41
N LEU A 475 17.53 -6.47 -5.29
CA LEU A 475 18.31 -7.20 -6.30
C LEU A 475 18.51 -6.31 -7.52
N ALA A 476 19.75 -6.12 -7.93
CA ALA A 476 20.13 -5.32 -9.08
C ALA A 476 19.56 -5.91 -10.38
N ASP A 477 19.10 -5.04 -11.28
CA ASP A 477 18.61 -5.39 -12.62
C ASP A 477 17.54 -6.50 -12.60
N ARG A 478 16.77 -6.59 -11.51
CA ARG A 478 15.69 -7.56 -11.24
C ARG A 478 14.70 -7.68 -12.40
N ALA A 479 14.36 -6.58 -13.06
CA ALA A 479 13.45 -6.57 -14.20
C ALA A 479 13.94 -7.47 -15.36
N ALA A 480 15.25 -7.56 -15.58
CA ALA A 480 15.87 -8.41 -16.59
C ALA A 480 15.79 -9.90 -16.26
N LEU A 481 15.72 -10.28 -14.98
CA LEU A 481 15.50 -11.67 -14.55
C LEU A 481 14.04 -12.11 -14.72
N VAL A 482 13.10 -11.16 -14.71
CA VAL A 482 11.66 -11.41 -14.91
C VAL A 482 11.30 -11.44 -16.40
N ARG A 483 11.93 -10.60 -17.23
CA ARG A 483 11.65 -10.47 -18.68
C ARG A 483 12.94 -10.41 -19.53
N PRO A 484 13.78 -11.47 -19.54
CA PRO A 484 15.08 -11.45 -20.22
C PRO A 484 15.00 -11.20 -21.72
N ASP A 485 14.00 -11.74 -22.40
CA ASP A 485 13.77 -11.59 -23.84
C ASP A 485 12.89 -10.37 -24.20
N GLY A 486 12.45 -9.59 -23.20
CA GLY A 486 11.65 -8.38 -23.42
C GLY A 486 12.47 -7.33 -24.15
N LEU A 487 12.03 -6.93 -25.35
CA LEU A 487 12.68 -5.88 -26.15
C LEU A 487 12.13 -4.50 -25.74
N GLU A 488 12.93 -3.74 -25.00
CA GLU A 488 12.56 -2.41 -24.50
C GLU A 488 13.66 -1.38 -24.79
N ALA A 489 13.30 -0.10 -24.85
CA ALA A 489 14.27 0.97 -25.05
C ALA A 489 15.11 1.18 -23.77
N PRO A 490 16.42 1.52 -23.87
CA PRO A 490 17.27 1.70 -22.70
C PRO A 490 16.76 2.80 -21.75
N SER A 491 16.53 2.43 -20.50
CA SER A 491 15.82 3.26 -19.51
C SER A 491 16.55 3.41 -18.15
N ALA A 492 17.47 2.53 -17.79
CA ALA A 492 18.39 2.73 -16.67
C ALA A 492 19.83 2.76 -17.22
N LEU A 493 20.51 3.90 -17.15
CA LEU A 493 21.77 4.14 -17.86
C LEU A 493 22.84 4.68 -16.94
N ARG A 494 24.10 4.28 -17.17
CA ARG A 494 25.28 4.84 -16.52
C ARG A 494 26.17 5.50 -17.55
N LEU A 495 26.61 6.73 -17.27
CA LEU A 495 27.57 7.49 -18.05
C LEU A 495 28.89 7.54 -17.28
N SER A 496 29.94 6.95 -17.85
CA SER A 496 31.29 6.92 -17.26
C SER A 496 32.15 8.12 -17.68
N PRO A 497 33.22 8.47 -16.94
CA PRO A 497 34.05 9.66 -17.21
C PRO A 497 34.86 9.60 -18.51
N ASP A 498 34.95 8.43 -19.14
CA ASP A 498 35.55 8.20 -20.46
C ASP A 498 34.53 8.29 -21.62
N GLY A 499 33.27 8.66 -21.30
CA GLY A 499 32.17 8.75 -22.25
C GLY A 499 31.51 7.41 -22.57
N ALA A 500 31.85 6.31 -21.86
CA ALA A 500 31.16 5.04 -22.04
C ALA A 500 29.73 5.08 -21.46
N VAL A 501 28.78 4.52 -22.21
CA VAL A 501 27.37 4.39 -21.80
C VAL A 501 27.06 2.92 -21.55
N SER A 502 26.64 2.55 -20.34
CA SER A 502 26.23 1.18 -20.00
C SER A 502 24.80 1.10 -19.45
N LEU A 503 24.19 -0.07 -19.56
CA LEU A 503 22.83 -0.34 -19.07
C LEU A 503 22.85 -0.81 -17.60
N GLY A 504 21.95 -0.29 -16.78
CA GLY A 504 21.72 -0.75 -15.41
C GLY A 504 22.93 -0.66 -14.46
N LEU A 505 22.94 -1.49 -13.42
CA LEU A 505 24.01 -1.56 -12.42
C LEU A 505 25.09 -2.60 -12.76
N GLN A 506 24.77 -3.61 -13.58
CA GLN A 506 25.73 -4.66 -13.99
C GLN A 506 25.72 -4.99 -15.49
N GLY A 507 25.01 -4.20 -16.29
CA GLY A 507 24.82 -4.45 -17.71
C GLY A 507 25.96 -4.01 -18.62
N GLU A 508 25.74 -4.25 -19.90
CA GLU A 508 26.76 -4.07 -20.94
C GLU A 508 27.00 -2.62 -21.30
N ILE A 509 28.21 -2.33 -21.81
CA ILE A 509 28.53 -1.07 -22.49
C ILE A 509 27.82 -1.08 -23.84
N LEU A 510 26.88 -0.15 -24.02
CA LEU A 510 26.07 0.01 -25.23
C LEU A 510 26.83 0.75 -26.33
N GLY A 511 27.64 1.75 -25.93
CA GLY A 511 28.37 2.62 -26.85
C GLY A 511 28.99 3.81 -26.13
N SER A 512 29.03 4.96 -26.81
CA SER A 512 29.57 6.21 -26.27
C SER A 512 28.51 7.31 -26.17
N THR A 513 28.75 8.33 -25.35
CA THR A 513 27.83 9.48 -25.22
C THR A 513 27.65 10.25 -26.52
N ALA A 514 28.65 10.24 -27.41
CA ALA A 514 28.55 10.82 -28.76
C ALA A 514 27.46 10.15 -29.65
N ASP A 515 27.02 8.95 -29.30
CA ASP A 515 25.98 8.19 -30.01
C ASP A 515 24.66 8.09 -29.20
N LEU A 516 24.55 8.79 -28.06
CA LEU A 516 23.52 8.53 -27.04
C LEU A 516 22.08 8.64 -27.56
N GLU A 517 21.76 9.65 -28.36
CA GLU A 517 20.43 9.79 -28.99
C GLU A 517 20.07 8.54 -29.81
N ALA A 518 21.02 8.02 -30.60
CA ALA A 518 20.81 6.82 -31.41
C ALA A 518 20.66 5.57 -30.52
N LEU A 519 21.50 5.40 -29.50
CA LEU A 519 21.46 4.24 -28.58
C LEU A 519 20.08 4.11 -27.90
N LEU A 520 19.50 5.24 -27.49
CA LEU A 520 18.20 5.30 -26.82
C LEU A 520 17.01 4.88 -27.69
N THR A 521 17.19 4.86 -29.02
CA THR A 521 16.14 4.42 -29.97
C THR A 521 16.19 2.94 -30.31
N VAL A 522 17.23 2.21 -29.88
CA VAL A 522 17.42 0.79 -30.22
C VAL A 522 16.87 -0.09 -29.10
N PRO A 523 15.79 -0.86 -29.32
CA PRO A 523 15.30 -1.79 -28.31
C PRO A 523 16.31 -2.91 -28.04
N LEU A 524 16.57 -3.18 -26.77
CA LEU A 524 17.48 -4.23 -26.30
C LEU A 524 16.70 -5.30 -25.54
N PRO A 525 17.13 -6.58 -25.58
CA PRO A 525 16.60 -7.59 -24.67
C PRO A 525 16.98 -7.23 -23.24
N GLY A 526 16.05 -7.37 -22.29
CA GLY A 526 16.30 -7.11 -20.86
C GLY A 526 17.58 -7.79 -20.33
N ALA A 527 17.90 -8.97 -20.83
CA ALA A 527 19.15 -9.71 -20.57
C ALA A 527 20.46 -8.89 -20.78
N ALA A 528 20.45 -7.83 -21.58
CA ALA A 528 21.59 -6.92 -21.75
C ALA A 528 21.98 -6.20 -20.44
N ALA A 529 21.05 -6.04 -19.50
CA ALA A 529 21.30 -5.48 -18.17
C ALA A 529 22.10 -6.44 -17.25
N LEU A 530 22.34 -7.68 -17.71
CA LEU A 530 23.07 -8.73 -16.98
C LEU A 530 24.36 -9.17 -17.71
N GLY A 531 24.66 -8.62 -18.90
CA GLY A 531 25.68 -9.14 -19.80
C GLY A 531 27.14 -8.92 -19.37
N GLY A 532 27.39 -8.25 -18.24
CA GLY A 532 28.71 -8.21 -17.59
C GLY A 532 29.05 -9.44 -16.73
N VAL A 533 28.05 -10.27 -16.38
CA VAL A 533 28.17 -11.31 -15.34
C VAL A 533 28.61 -12.66 -15.92
N VAL A 534 27.92 -13.11 -16.97
CA VAL A 534 28.17 -14.37 -17.69
C VAL A 534 27.90 -14.18 -19.19
N PRO A 535 28.43 -15.05 -20.08
CA PRO A 535 28.12 -14.96 -21.51
C PRO A 535 26.62 -15.01 -21.80
N ARG A 536 26.13 -14.19 -22.75
CA ARG A 536 24.69 -14.06 -23.07
C ARG A 536 24.01 -15.39 -23.40
N ASP A 537 24.71 -16.32 -24.05
CA ASP A 537 24.19 -17.65 -24.40
C ASP A 537 24.01 -18.55 -23.17
N VAL A 538 24.90 -18.43 -22.17
CA VAL A 538 24.76 -19.09 -20.86
C VAL A 538 23.59 -18.48 -20.10
N LEU A 539 23.52 -17.15 -20.01
CA LEU A 539 22.44 -16.40 -19.35
C LEU A 539 21.06 -16.79 -19.91
N ALA A 540 20.91 -16.79 -21.23
CA ALA A 540 19.67 -17.13 -21.90
C ALA A 540 19.30 -18.61 -21.68
N ALA A 541 20.26 -19.53 -21.72
CA ALA A 541 20.00 -20.95 -21.44
C ALA A 541 19.58 -21.18 -19.98
N ASP A 542 20.24 -20.52 -19.02
CA ASP A 542 19.93 -20.63 -17.59
C ASP A 542 18.52 -20.12 -17.27
N LEU A 543 18.13 -18.96 -17.81
CA LEU A 543 16.80 -18.38 -17.60
C LEU A 543 15.71 -19.14 -18.36
N ALA A 544 15.96 -19.57 -19.61
CA ALA A 544 15.00 -20.39 -20.37
C ALA A 544 14.75 -21.77 -19.72
N SER A 545 15.73 -22.33 -19.00
CA SER A 545 15.52 -23.56 -18.21
C SER A 545 14.69 -23.34 -16.93
N ARG A 546 14.44 -22.08 -16.55
CA ARG A 546 13.83 -21.67 -15.28
C ARG A 546 12.75 -20.61 -15.51
N GLU A 547 11.75 -20.92 -16.35
CA GLU A 547 10.58 -20.04 -16.59
C GLU A 547 9.85 -19.62 -15.30
N TRP A 548 10.01 -20.38 -14.21
CA TRP A 548 9.51 -20.06 -12.86
C TRP A 548 10.35 -19.01 -12.10
N MET A 549 11.43 -18.47 -12.67
CA MET A 549 12.30 -17.48 -12.01
C MET A 549 11.52 -16.24 -11.54
N ALA A 550 10.60 -15.73 -12.37
CA ALA A 550 9.70 -14.64 -12.00
C ALA A 550 8.82 -15.01 -10.79
N ARG A 551 8.42 -16.28 -10.64
CA ARG A 551 7.67 -16.79 -9.50
C ARG A 551 8.52 -16.85 -8.22
N TYR A 552 9.78 -17.25 -8.34
CA TYR A 552 10.75 -17.25 -7.24
C TYR A 552 11.02 -15.84 -6.72
N LEU A 553 11.29 -14.90 -7.63
CA LEU A 553 11.45 -13.49 -7.29
C LEU A 553 10.18 -12.90 -6.67
N GLY A 554 8.99 -13.28 -7.14
CA GLY A 554 7.74 -12.92 -6.49
C GLY A 554 7.58 -13.51 -5.08
N ALA A 555 8.06 -14.73 -4.84
CA ALA A 555 8.06 -15.34 -3.51
C ALA A 555 9.03 -14.65 -2.53
N THR A 556 10.17 -14.11 -2.99
CA THR A 556 11.04 -13.29 -2.12
C THR A 556 10.34 -12.00 -1.67
N ASP A 557 9.55 -11.38 -2.56
CA ASP A 557 8.79 -10.16 -2.23
C ASP A 557 7.61 -10.48 -1.30
N LEU A 558 6.93 -11.60 -1.51
CA LEU A 558 5.89 -12.12 -0.64
C LEU A 558 6.41 -12.29 0.80
N ILE A 559 7.61 -12.87 0.97
CA ILE A 559 8.24 -13.05 2.29
C ILE A 559 8.54 -11.69 2.93
N LYS A 560 9.08 -10.71 2.18
CA LYS A 560 9.31 -9.33 2.67
C LYS A 560 7.99 -8.66 3.10
N MET A 561 6.97 -8.74 2.25
CA MET A 561 5.65 -8.12 2.44
C MET A 561 4.90 -8.68 3.65
N LEU A 562 4.98 -9.99 3.86
CA LEU A 562 4.30 -10.69 4.95
C LEU A 562 5.18 -10.84 6.21
N ARG A 563 6.48 -10.51 6.13
CA ARG A 563 7.50 -10.72 7.18
C ARG A 563 7.53 -12.15 7.70
N LEU A 564 7.39 -13.13 6.81
CA LEU A 564 7.37 -14.55 7.17
C LEU A 564 8.75 -14.99 7.67
N GLU A 565 8.78 -15.87 8.67
CA GLU A 565 10.00 -16.57 9.04
C GLU A 565 10.36 -17.58 7.94
N THR A 566 11.53 -17.43 7.34
CA THR A 566 11.98 -18.19 6.15
C THR A 566 12.10 -19.69 6.37
N ALA A 567 12.14 -20.14 7.63
CA ALA A 567 12.21 -21.56 8.00
C ALA A 567 10.82 -22.23 8.16
N THR A 568 9.74 -21.45 8.20
CA THR A 568 8.36 -21.95 8.43
C THR A 568 7.38 -21.58 7.31
N ALA A 569 7.75 -20.64 6.43
CA ALA A 569 6.96 -20.19 5.28
C ALA A 569 6.69 -21.32 4.26
N LYS A 570 5.53 -21.98 4.37
CA LYS A 570 5.06 -22.95 3.37
C LYS A 570 4.37 -22.23 2.22
N ILE A 571 5.11 -21.99 1.14
CA ILE A 571 4.59 -21.34 -0.08
C ILE A 571 4.40 -22.41 -1.15
N SER A 572 3.21 -22.47 -1.75
CA SER A 572 2.87 -23.48 -2.77
C SER A 572 3.80 -23.35 -3.99
N GLY A 573 4.55 -24.41 -4.27
CA GLY A 573 5.59 -24.45 -5.32
C GLY A 573 7.03 -24.28 -4.83
N PHE A 574 7.23 -24.02 -3.53
CA PHE A 574 8.55 -23.87 -2.91
C PHE A 574 8.66 -24.79 -1.69
N GLY A 575 9.14 -26.02 -1.90
CA GLY A 575 9.25 -27.07 -0.87
C GLY A 575 7.92 -27.62 -0.33
N TRP A 576 6.79 -27.00 -0.66
CA TRP A 576 5.46 -27.39 -0.19
C TRP A 576 4.40 -27.31 -1.29
N SER A 577 3.39 -28.17 -1.20
CA SER A 577 2.18 -28.13 -2.01
C SER A 577 1.00 -28.70 -1.22
N LEU A 578 -0.18 -28.09 -1.37
CA LEU A 578 -1.41 -28.59 -0.71
C LEU A 578 -1.93 -29.90 -1.33
N ILE A 579 -1.60 -30.16 -2.60
CA ILE A 579 -2.05 -31.33 -3.36
C ILE A 579 -0.85 -32.01 -4.00
N ASP A 580 -0.32 -33.02 -3.32
CA ASP A 580 0.59 -34.00 -3.90
C ASP A 580 -0.20 -35.23 -4.35
N ASP A 581 -0.82 -35.14 -5.53
CA ASP A 581 -1.56 -36.25 -6.16
C ASP A 581 -0.83 -36.87 -7.36
N GLY A 582 0.42 -36.45 -7.61
CA GLY A 582 1.23 -36.85 -8.77
C GLY A 582 0.67 -36.43 -10.13
N ARG A 583 -0.36 -35.56 -10.17
CA ARG A 583 -1.08 -35.15 -11.40
C ARG A 583 -1.05 -33.65 -11.65
N ALA A 584 -0.20 -32.90 -10.95
CA ALA A 584 0.19 -31.57 -11.42
C ALA A 584 0.84 -31.71 -12.80
N ASP A 585 0.32 -30.97 -13.80
CA ASP A 585 0.80 -30.98 -15.18
C ASP A 585 1.10 -29.57 -15.73
N ALA A 586 1.15 -28.59 -14.82
CA ALA A 586 1.48 -27.20 -15.11
C ALA A 586 2.12 -26.48 -13.90
N GLU A 587 2.89 -25.44 -14.20
CA GLU A 587 3.43 -24.47 -13.24
C GLU A 587 2.47 -23.27 -13.10
N PRO A 588 2.27 -22.72 -11.88
CA PRO A 588 1.50 -21.49 -11.69
C PRO A 588 2.09 -20.30 -12.47
N LEU A 589 1.24 -19.40 -12.96
CA LEU A 589 1.69 -18.17 -13.62
C LEU A 589 2.47 -17.27 -12.65
N ALA A 590 3.44 -16.51 -13.19
CA ALA A 590 4.21 -15.56 -12.38
C ALA A 590 3.32 -14.51 -11.69
N THR A 591 2.25 -14.08 -12.36
CA THR A 591 1.28 -13.06 -11.94
C THR A 591 0.16 -13.58 -11.04
N ASP A 592 0.06 -14.88 -10.80
CA ASP A 592 -1.02 -15.44 -9.96
C ASP A 592 -0.80 -15.11 -8.48
N PRO A 593 -1.85 -15.06 -7.64
CA PRO A 593 -1.64 -14.98 -6.19
C PRO A 593 -0.98 -16.26 -5.64
N PHE A 594 -0.20 -16.13 -4.59
CA PHE A 594 0.48 -17.23 -3.90
C PHE A 594 -0.46 -17.88 -2.88
N LEU A 595 -0.52 -19.21 -2.88
CA LEU A 595 -1.16 -19.98 -1.81
C LEU A 595 -0.12 -20.34 -0.75
N LEU A 596 -0.44 -20.08 0.52
CA LEU A 596 0.39 -20.39 1.68
C LEU A 596 -0.37 -21.24 2.70
N ASP A 597 0.36 -22.00 3.51
CA ASP A 597 -0.12 -22.67 4.73
C ASP A 597 0.52 -22.00 5.95
N THR A 598 -0.31 -21.31 6.75
CA THR A 598 0.08 -20.56 7.96
C THR A 598 -0.60 -21.14 9.19
N ASP A 599 -0.18 -20.73 10.40
CA ASP A 599 -0.80 -21.18 11.64
C ASP A 599 -2.29 -20.79 11.76
N ASP A 600 -2.73 -19.76 11.04
CA ASP A 600 -4.13 -19.30 10.96
C ASP A 600 -4.94 -20.01 9.84
N GLY A 601 -4.29 -20.80 8.97
CA GLY A 601 -4.91 -21.55 7.88
C GLY A 601 -4.32 -21.24 6.50
N PHE A 602 -5.11 -21.43 5.44
CA PHE A 602 -4.64 -21.24 4.07
C PHE A 602 -4.80 -19.79 3.63
N LEU A 603 -3.69 -19.10 3.36
CA LEU A 603 -3.69 -17.71 2.89
C LEU A 603 -3.48 -17.66 1.38
N LEU A 604 -4.30 -16.89 0.67
CA LEU A 604 -4.07 -16.49 -0.71
C LEU A 604 -3.59 -15.03 -0.74
N ALA A 605 -2.38 -14.79 -1.24
CA ALA A 605 -1.74 -13.49 -1.21
C ALA A 605 -1.22 -13.08 -2.59
N ASP A 606 -1.75 -11.98 -3.12
CA ASP A 606 -1.29 -11.36 -4.36
C ASP A 606 -0.18 -10.33 -4.04
N ILE A 607 0.91 -10.32 -4.81
CA ILE A 607 2.01 -9.35 -4.66
C ILE A 607 1.89 -8.15 -5.61
N GLY A 608 0.99 -8.20 -6.60
CA GLY A 608 0.71 -7.12 -7.54
C GLY A 608 -0.53 -6.32 -7.15
N SER A 609 -1.64 -7.01 -6.84
CA SER A 609 -2.83 -6.34 -6.26
C SER A 609 -2.81 -6.24 -4.74
N LEU A 610 -1.84 -6.90 -4.09
CA LEU A 610 -1.48 -6.70 -2.68
C LEU A 610 -2.56 -7.24 -1.70
N ARG A 611 -3.61 -7.86 -2.27
CA ARG A 611 -4.74 -8.50 -1.60
C ARG A 611 -4.32 -9.76 -0.86
N ARG A 612 -4.98 -10.00 0.28
CA ARG A 612 -4.78 -11.17 1.14
C ARG A 612 -6.14 -11.73 1.51
N GLN A 613 -6.34 -13.05 1.38
CA GLN A 613 -7.62 -13.70 1.64
C GLN A 613 -7.39 -15.02 2.36
N LEU A 614 -8.00 -15.20 3.54
CA LEU A 614 -8.01 -16.49 4.22
C LEU A 614 -9.02 -17.41 3.54
N LEU A 615 -8.59 -18.62 3.19
CA LEU A 615 -9.37 -19.61 2.47
C LEU A 615 -9.79 -20.76 3.38
N SER A 616 -10.99 -21.31 3.14
CA SER A 616 -11.33 -22.65 3.62
C SER A 616 -10.46 -23.71 2.92
N GLU A 617 -10.28 -24.88 3.54
CA GLU A 617 -9.54 -26.01 2.95
C GLU A 617 -10.09 -26.37 1.55
N SER A 618 -11.41 -26.35 1.37
CA SER A 618 -12.04 -26.65 0.08
C SER A 618 -11.67 -25.62 -1.01
N THR A 619 -11.67 -24.33 -0.69
CA THR A 619 -11.28 -23.27 -1.64
C THR A 619 -9.78 -23.30 -1.90
N ALA A 620 -8.95 -23.56 -0.90
CA ALA A 620 -7.51 -23.75 -1.06
C ALA A 620 -7.18 -24.94 -1.98
N VAL A 621 -7.92 -26.06 -1.85
CA VAL A 621 -7.83 -27.21 -2.78
C VAL A 621 -8.21 -26.82 -4.21
N VAL A 622 -9.27 -26.02 -4.40
CA VAL A 622 -9.66 -25.52 -5.73
C VAL A 622 -8.57 -24.64 -6.33
N VAL A 623 -7.98 -23.73 -5.56
CA VAL A 623 -6.86 -22.87 -5.98
C VAL A 623 -5.65 -23.72 -6.37
N ALA A 624 -5.15 -24.57 -5.46
CA ALA A 624 -3.98 -25.40 -5.68
C ALA A 624 -4.13 -26.30 -6.92
N ALA A 625 -5.29 -26.92 -7.11
CA ALA A 625 -5.58 -27.74 -8.28
C ALA A 625 -5.68 -26.92 -9.57
N THR A 626 -6.21 -25.70 -9.52
CA THR A 626 -6.34 -24.82 -10.69
C THR A 626 -4.97 -24.34 -11.17
N GLN A 627 -4.16 -23.80 -10.25
CA GLN A 627 -2.83 -23.24 -10.57
C GLN A 627 -1.83 -24.27 -11.08
N THR A 628 -1.93 -25.52 -10.62
CA THR A 628 -1.00 -26.62 -11.00
C THR A 628 -1.56 -27.54 -12.08
N SER A 629 -2.59 -27.11 -12.83
CA SER A 629 -3.16 -27.86 -13.96
C SER A 629 -3.25 -27.01 -15.22
N ARG A 630 -2.87 -27.58 -16.37
CA ARG A 630 -2.86 -26.88 -17.68
C ARG A 630 -4.25 -26.58 -18.27
N SER A 631 -5.31 -27.10 -17.65
CA SER A 631 -6.70 -26.89 -18.10
C SER A 631 -7.69 -26.99 -16.94
N THR A 632 -8.84 -26.34 -17.11
CA THR A 632 -9.93 -26.38 -16.12
C THR A 632 -10.52 -27.79 -16.01
N GLU A 633 -10.43 -28.61 -17.05
CA GLU A 633 -10.82 -30.03 -17.04
C GLU A 633 -9.92 -30.85 -16.11
N VAL A 634 -8.59 -30.72 -16.22
CA VAL A 634 -7.64 -31.43 -15.35
C VAL A 634 -7.78 -30.95 -13.90
N ALA A 635 -7.91 -29.64 -13.68
CA ALA A 635 -8.17 -29.07 -12.37
C ALA A 635 -9.45 -29.64 -11.74
N ALA A 636 -10.57 -29.63 -12.48
CA ALA A 636 -11.85 -30.16 -12.01
C ALA A 636 -11.79 -31.64 -11.66
N ASP A 637 -11.09 -32.46 -12.45
CA ASP A 637 -10.90 -33.89 -12.15
C ASP A 637 -10.07 -34.12 -10.89
N ARG A 638 -9.13 -33.22 -10.55
CA ARG A 638 -8.31 -33.29 -9.32
C ARG A 638 -9.13 -32.83 -8.10
N VAL A 639 -9.84 -31.70 -8.21
CA VAL A 639 -10.77 -31.19 -7.18
C VAL A 639 -11.86 -32.21 -6.85
N ALA A 640 -12.53 -32.76 -7.87
CA ALA A 640 -13.59 -33.77 -7.70
C ALA A 640 -13.12 -34.97 -6.87
N ARG A 641 -11.89 -35.46 -7.12
CA ARG A 641 -11.27 -36.57 -6.38
C ARG A 641 -10.79 -36.20 -4.97
N ARG A 642 -10.36 -34.96 -4.74
CA ARG A 642 -9.85 -34.51 -3.42
C ARG A 642 -10.95 -34.07 -2.45
N LEU A 643 -12.10 -33.65 -2.96
CA LEU A 643 -13.27 -33.19 -2.19
C LEU A 643 -14.46 -34.18 -2.21
N ASP A 644 -14.38 -35.28 -2.97
CA ASP A 644 -15.46 -36.26 -3.18
C ASP A 644 -16.77 -35.65 -3.70
N ILE A 645 -16.65 -34.83 -4.75
CA ILE A 645 -17.78 -34.13 -5.41
C ILE A 645 -17.86 -34.46 -6.90
N ALA A 646 -19.00 -34.15 -7.53
CA ALA A 646 -19.16 -34.36 -8.97
C ALA A 646 -18.24 -33.45 -9.79
N THR A 647 -17.68 -33.97 -10.89
CA THR A 647 -16.81 -33.20 -11.81
C THR A 647 -17.50 -31.97 -12.40
N SER A 648 -18.83 -31.96 -12.52
CA SER A 648 -19.60 -30.77 -12.91
C SER A 648 -19.40 -29.61 -11.94
N ASP A 649 -19.42 -29.92 -10.65
CA ASP A 649 -19.48 -28.96 -9.56
C ASP A 649 -18.05 -28.48 -9.27
N ALA A 650 -17.09 -29.40 -9.28
CA ALA A 650 -15.67 -29.09 -9.30
C ALA A 650 -15.28 -28.14 -10.46
N ARG A 651 -15.86 -28.34 -11.66
CA ARG A 651 -15.64 -27.45 -12.82
C ARG A 651 -16.30 -26.08 -12.65
N ALA A 652 -17.42 -25.97 -11.93
CA ALA A 652 -18.00 -24.69 -11.56
C ALA A 652 -17.09 -23.93 -10.58
N LEU A 653 -16.68 -24.58 -9.49
CA LEU A 653 -15.76 -24.02 -8.50
C LEU A 653 -14.44 -23.53 -9.13
N CYS A 654 -13.83 -24.32 -10.03
CA CYS A 654 -12.61 -23.89 -10.73
C CYS A 654 -12.83 -22.66 -11.64
N ARG A 655 -14.03 -22.41 -12.15
CA ARG A 655 -14.33 -21.20 -12.94
C ARG A 655 -14.62 -20.00 -12.05
N GLU A 656 -15.33 -20.21 -10.94
CA GLU A 656 -15.63 -19.19 -9.94
C GLU A 656 -14.33 -18.69 -9.29
N ALA A 657 -13.44 -19.59 -8.89
CA ALA A 657 -12.12 -19.25 -8.36
C ALA A 657 -11.31 -18.37 -9.32
N ARG A 658 -11.29 -18.70 -10.62
CA ARG A 658 -10.56 -17.89 -11.61
C ARG A 658 -11.08 -16.44 -11.71
N THR A 659 -12.39 -16.25 -11.61
CA THR A 659 -13.02 -14.93 -11.70
C THR A 659 -12.92 -14.14 -10.39
N ALA A 660 -13.15 -14.80 -9.24
CA ALA A 660 -13.24 -14.15 -7.93
C ALA A 660 -11.87 -13.97 -7.25
N LEU A 661 -10.95 -14.92 -7.46
CA LEU A 661 -9.66 -14.99 -6.78
C LEU A 661 -8.47 -14.65 -7.69
N SER A 662 -8.72 -14.31 -8.97
CA SER A 662 -7.69 -13.99 -9.98
C SER A 662 -6.62 -15.09 -10.18
N VAL A 663 -6.95 -16.34 -9.89
CA VAL A 663 -6.10 -17.51 -10.17
C VAL A 663 -6.28 -17.97 -11.61
N HIS A 664 -5.27 -18.60 -12.20
CA HIS A 664 -5.31 -19.10 -13.57
C HIS A 664 -4.96 -20.59 -13.65
N VAL A 665 -5.24 -21.18 -14.82
CA VAL A 665 -4.66 -22.48 -15.18
C VAL A 665 -3.18 -22.28 -15.51
N GLY A 666 -2.33 -23.17 -15.05
CA GLY A 666 -0.88 -23.00 -15.16
C GLY A 666 -0.35 -23.17 -16.59
N THR A 667 0.89 -22.71 -16.80
CA THR A 667 1.67 -23.00 -18.02
C THR A 667 2.08 -24.48 -18.02
N PRO A 668 1.90 -25.25 -19.11
CA PRO A 668 2.29 -26.65 -19.15
C PRO A 668 3.76 -26.83 -18.75
N ALA A 669 4.03 -27.68 -17.75
CA ALA A 669 5.39 -28.01 -17.38
C ALA A 669 6.02 -28.82 -18.51
N ASP A 670 6.97 -28.24 -19.25
CA ASP A 670 7.51 -28.88 -20.45
C ASP A 670 8.16 -30.22 -20.11
N ALA A 671 7.85 -31.26 -20.89
CA ALA A 671 8.00 -32.66 -20.46
C ALA A 671 9.46 -33.20 -20.43
N ARG A 672 10.45 -32.32 -20.25
CA ARG A 672 11.89 -32.60 -20.38
C ARG A 672 12.56 -33.14 -19.11
N GLY A 673 11.87 -33.13 -17.97
CA GLY A 673 12.41 -33.58 -16.68
C GLY A 673 12.22 -35.07 -16.33
N ARG A 674 11.53 -35.88 -17.17
CA ARG A 674 11.30 -37.31 -16.89
C ARG A 674 12.02 -38.22 -17.87
N THR A 675 13.36 -38.22 -17.85
CA THR A 675 14.15 -39.24 -18.59
C THR A 675 15.51 -39.58 -17.97
N GLU A 676 15.68 -39.47 -16.65
CA GLU A 676 16.83 -40.06 -15.92
C GLU A 676 16.37 -40.88 -14.69
N GLU A 677 15.55 -41.89 -14.92
CA GLU A 677 15.34 -42.98 -13.95
C GLU A 677 15.06 -44.32 -14.66
N VAL A 678 16.03 -44.79 -15.46
CA VAL A 678 16.11 -46.19 -15.93
C VAL A 678 17.58 -46.63 -15.94
N ASP A 679 17.86 -47.67 -15.15
CA ASP A 679 19.06 -48.53 -15.13
C ASP A 679 20.46 -47.92 -14.86
N ALA A 680 20.83 -47.87 -13.58
CA ALA A 680 22.19 -48.20 -13.08
C ALA A 680 22.15 -48.75 -11.64
#